data_AF-A0A150VW08-F1
#
_entry.id   AF-A0A150VW08-F1
#
_cell.length_a   1.000
_cell.length_b   1.000
_cell.length_c   1.000
_cell.angle_alpha   90.00
_cell.angle_beta   90.00
_cell.angle_gamma   90.00
#
_symmetry.space_group_name_H-M   'P 1'
#
loop_
_entity.id
_entity.type
_entity.pdbx_description
1 polymer ?
#
loop_
_entity_poly.entity_id
_entity_poly.type
_entity_poly.pdbx_seq_one_letter_code
_entity_poly.pdbx_strand_id
1 'polypeptide(L)'
;MGEALAEVGDGITHTELNKVAGTEYGLSWNSLDQVRRRVYWLRAAGLVEYWTNGRIVATERGREFLERLETADRDRLPHRRPPAPELVELPPLPASLAPALSGMDQAALRSRKRLLGYIAGGVRMDVLARLVNAAVPDITRADFKAFCVEEFGVLESSAEQTLSTLRSLGLLTQVGTDTFAATEYATSCLESDEPVDLVRLLHLHVALLGETLDALENSAPSSALALVLAERYPDIPLTHQDVTRRVALFLETGLAERIGLTVRRTELGAALVRTLPLLRPTNPGPVAHVDAAATPGVPGTPAPAAAGGDPTHNVGSLAAEVVRAAVDSSDYRRFERAVAAAFRALGVDVETHSGPKRTDAVVELWRSPTERYRIAVEAKTDGAGLVTDQDVRFRRLGEHRTRHTAQGTVLVGPGFDARLVQEAASEKVALLTARELADALVRHARTPLAPRELAALVIRGEADALERTWRAAERRQETLGLVVHTLWKSGNDPVEVRHTTGALGINDIWRETRKTLGTPLDPDETGAALAFLETPFLSGVERQGGGHVITAPPSLIAARLRALATAIESAGEEGPPGDHCPEGALAPPERPGPVPSGQTSVPHQQQASGNIQASAVRAWAKARGRAVNERGRLPERLVTDYLRARDLE
;
A
#
# COMPACT_ATOMS: atom_id res chain seq x y z
N MET A 1 24.44 -7.45 -26.84
CA MET A 1 25.57 -6.52 -27.19
C MET A 1 25.82 -6.60 -28.68
N GLY A 2 25.95 -7.81 -29.24
CA GLY A 2 25.98 -8.03 -30.69
C GLY A 2 24.72 -7.53 -31.41
N GLU A 3 23.55 -7.69 -30.80
CA GLU A 3 22.27 -7.18 -31.33
C GLU A 3 22.31 -5.65 -31.44
N ALA A 4 22.78 -4.96 -30.40
CA ALA A 4 22.92 -3.51 -30.44
C ALA A 4 23.93 -3.04 -31.51
N LEU A 5 24.96 -3.84 -31.82
CA LEU A 5 25.88 -3.58 -32.93
C LEU A 5 25.22 -3.83 -34.28
N ALA A 6 24.38 -4.86 -34.40
CA ALA A 6 23.60 -5.15 -35.60
C ALA A 6 22.63 -4.02 -35.95
N GLU A 7 21.94 -3.46 -34.94
CA GLU A 7 20.96 -2.38 -35.13
C GLU A 7 21.59 -1.02 -35.44
N VAL A 8 22.89 -0.86 -35.18
CA VAL A 8 23.58 0.42 -35.43
C VAL A 8 23.69 0.70 -36.93
N GLY A 9 23.92 -0.33 -37.75
CA GLY A 9 23.99 -0.24 -39.21
C GLY A 9 24.80 0.95 -39.71
N ASP A 10 24.21 1.71 -40.65
CA ASP A 10 24.80 2.93 -41.25
C ASP A 10 24.56 4.21 -40.44
N GLY A 11 23.92 4.12 -39.27
CA GLY A 11 23.68 5.27 -38.41
C GLY A 11 22.35 5.28 -37.69
N ILE A 12 22.40 5.12 -36.36
CA ILE A 12 21.22 5.22 -35.48
C ILE A 12 21.52 6.11 -34.27
N THR A 13 20.51 6.83 -33.76
CA THR A 13 20.64 7.55 -32.48
C THR A 13 20.36 6.63 -31.29
N HIS A 14 20.79 7.05 -30.09
CA HIS A 14 20.47 6.31 -28.86
C HIS A 14 18.97 6.14 -28.62
N THR A 15 18.17 7.14 -29.00
CA THR A 15 16.71 7.12 -28.84
C THR A 15 16.07 6.12 -29.79
N GLU A 16 16.47 6.12 -31.05
CA GLU A 16 16.02 5.15 -32.05
C GLU A 16 16.44 3.73 -31.67
N LEU A 17 17.68 3.55 -31.20
CA LEU A 17 18.18 2.26 -30.73
C LEU A 17 17.41 1.76 -29.48
N ASN A 18 16.99 2.65 -28.57
CA ASN A 18 16.11 2.30 -27.46
C ASN A 18 14.70 1.91 -27.93
N LYS A 19 14.19 2.58 -28.96
CA LYS A 19 12.90 2.23 -29.58
C LYS A 19 12.97 0.83 -30.21
N VAL A 20 14.04 0.55 -30.95
CA VAL A 20 14.31 -0.78 -31.53
C VAL A 20 14.43 -1.84 -30.43
N ALA A 21 15.12 -1.54 -29.33
CA ALA A 21 15.18 -2.46 -28.18
C ALA A 21 13.78 -2.79 -27.64
N GLY A 22 12.87 -1.81 -27.59
CA GLY A 22 11.47 -2.06 -27.20
C GLY A 22 10.68 -2.87 -28.22
N THR A 23 10.71 -2.50 -29.50
CA THR A 23 9.83 -3.07 -30.54
C THR A 23 10.33 -4.38 -31.15
N GLU A 24 11.64 -4.53 -31.27
CA GLU A 24 12.28 -5.71 -31.89
C GLU A 24 12.78 -6.71 -30.84
N TYR A 25 13.03 -6.28 -29.61
CA TYR A 25 13.62 -7.11 -28.56
C TYR A 25 12.78 -7.21 -27.27
N GLY A 26 11.66 -6.49 -27.16
CA GLY A 26 10.81 -6.49 -25.96
C GLY A 26 11.45 -5.83 -24.75
N LEU A 27 12.54 -5.08 -24.94
CA LEU A 27 13.32 -4.41 -23.92
C LEU A 27 12.90 -2.94 -23.79
N SER A 28 11.70 -2.73 -23.26
CA SER A 28 11.08 -1.40 -23.11
C SER A 28 11.66 -0.62 -21.92
N TRP A 29 12.90 -0.14 -22.04
CA TRP A 29 13.54 0.65 -20.98
C TRP A 29 13.07 2.12 -20.98
N ASN A 30 12.68 2.62 -19.81
CA ASN A 30 12.26 4.01 -19.60
C ASN A 30 13.43 5.03 -19.67
N SER A 31 14.68 4.55 -19.64
CA SER A 31 15.88 5.38 -19.66
C SER A 31 16.84 4.92 -20.75
N LEU A 32 17.44 5.89 -21.44
CA LEU A 32 18.49 5.64 -22.44
C LEU A 32 19.79 5.10 -21.84
N ASP A 33 19.94 5.09 -20.51
CA ASP A 33 21.17 4.64 -19.84
C ASP A 33 21.55 3.20 -20.24
N GLN A 34 20.56 2.31 -20.39
CA GLN A 34 20.80 0.93 -20.80
C GLN A 34 21.40 0.83 -22.20
N VAL A 35 20.95 1.66 -23.13
CA VAL A 35 21.49 1.73 -24.50
C VAL A 35 22.84 2.44 -24.49
N ARG A 36 22.97 3.57 -23.80
CA ARG A 36 24.22 4.35 -23.70
C ARG A 36 25.38 3.53 -23.17
N ARG A 37 25.18 2.75 -22.11
CA ARG A 37 26.22 1.87 -21.56
C ARG A 37 26.70 0.86 -22.59
N ARG A 38 25.78 0.21 -23.31
CA ARG A 38 26.11 -0.77 -24.35
C ARG A 38 26.89 -0.13 -25.50
N VAL A 39 26.42 1.01 -25.98
CA VAL A 39 27.12 1.80 -27.02
C VAL A 39 28.50 2.25 -26.53
N TYR A 40 28.64 2.65 -25.27
CA TYR A 40 29.93 3.01 -24.67
C TYR A 40 30.92 1.84 -24.70
N TRP A 41 30.47 0.63 -24.33
CA TRP A 41 31.29 -0.59 -24.42
C TRP A 41 31.69 -0.90 -25.87
N LEU A 42 30.75 -0.82 -26.82
CA LEU A 42 31.04 -1.03 -28.25
C LEU A 42 32.05 -0.01 -28.78
N ARG A 43 31.94 1.25 -28.34
CA ARG A 43 32.86 2.33 -28.73
C ARG A 43 34.23 2.14 -28.13
N ALA A 44 34.32 1.79 -26.84
CA ALA A 44 35.58 1.49 -26.17
C ALA A 44 36.31 0.31 -26.83
N ALA A 45 35.58 -0.65 -27.38
CA ALA A 45 36.11 -1.77 -28.16
C ALA A 45 36.46 -1.41 -29.63
N GLY A 46 36.23 -0.16 -30.05
CA GLY A 46 36.47 0.31 -31.42
C GLY A 46 35.51 -0.26 -32.47
N LEU A 47 34.34 -0.75 -32.05
CA LEU A 47 33.33 -1.38 -32.92
C LEU A 47 32.30 -0.37 -33.46
N VAL A 48 32.14 0.76 -32.78
CA VAL A 48 31.26 1.86 -33.23
C VAL A 48 31.91 3.22 -32.99
N GLU A 49 31.47 4.22 -33.74
CA GLU A 49 31.90 5.62 -33.62
C GLU A 49 30.71 6.57 -33.56
N TYR A 50 30.95 7.79 -33.06
CA TYR A 50 29.96 8.86 -33.06
C TYR A 50 30.20 9.81 -34.23
N TRP A 51 29.15 10.07 -34.99
CA TRP A 51 29.12 11.13 -35.99
C TRP A 51 28.57 12.43 -35.40
N THR A 52 28.85 13.55 -36.07
CA THR A 52 28.55 14.92 -35.59
C THR A 52 27.07 15.21 -35.35
N ASN A 53 26.17 14.40 -35.92
CA ASN A 53 24.72 14.46 -35.72
C ASN A 53 24.20 13.57 -34.58
N GLY A 54 25.09 13.03 -33.72
CA GLY A 54 24.72 12.16 -32.61
C GLY A 54 24.34 10.74 -33.01
N ARG A 55 24.60 10.36 -34.28
CA ARG A 55 24.45 8.99 -34.75
C ARG A 55 25.64 8.13 -34.32
N ILE A 56 25.31 6.90 -33.99
CA ILE A 56 26.23 5.80 -33.75
C ILE A 56 26.34 5.06 -35.08
N VAL A 57 27.55 4.79 -35.55
CA VAL A 57 27.80 4.06 -36.80
C VAL A 57 28.79 2.94 -36.53
N ALA A 58 28.60 1.77 -37.15
CA ALA A 58 29.53 0.67 -37.03
C ALA A 58 30.84 1.01 -37.76
N THR A 59 31.97 0.74 -37.11
CA THR A 59 33.29 0.79 -37.77
C THR A 59 33.45 -0.45 -38.67
N GLU A 60 34.46 -0.44 -39.55
CA GLU A 60 34.76 -1.63 -40.34
C GLU A 60 35.05 -2.85 -39.47
N ARG A 61 35.83 -2.65 -38.41
CA ARG A 61 36.07 -3.65 -37.36
C ARG A 61 34.77 -4.12 -36.70
N GLY A 62 33.80 -3.23 -36.50
CA GLY A 62 32.47 -3.55 -35.99
C GLY A 62 31.70 -4.50 -36.90
N ARG A 63 31.71 -4.24 -38.21
CA ARG A 63 31.05 -5.10 -39.21
C ARG A 63 31.70 -6.49 -39.28
N GLU A 64 33.02 -6.54 -39.38
CA GLU A 64 33.77 -7.82 -39.36
C GLU A 64 33.54 -8.63 -38.07
N PHE A 65 33.39 -7.94 -36.94
CA PHE A 65 33.09 -8.60 -35.66
C PHE A 65 31.65 -9.13 -35.62
N LEU A 66 30.70 -8.39 -36.18
CA LEU A 66 29.30 -8.79 -36.23
C LEU A 66 29.09 -10.09 -37.03
N GLU A 67 29.82 -10.28 -38.14
CA GLU A 67 29.77 -11.51 -38.94
C GLU A 67 30.18 -12.78 -38.17
N ARG A 68 30.93 -12.62 -37.07
CA ARG A 68 31.39 -13.72 -36.20
C ARG A 68 30.48 -13.95 -35.00
N LEU A 69 29.44 -13.12 -34.84
CA LEU A 69 28.51 -13.21 -33.73
C LEU A 69 27.23 -13.91 -34.17
N GLU A 70 26.84 -14.92 -33.42
CA GLU A 70 25.47 -15.44 -33.47
C GLU A 70 24.57 -14.44 -32.74
N THR A 71 23.68 -13.77 -33.47
CA THR A 71 22.69 -12.86 -32.91
C THR A 71 21.37 -13.58 -32.71
N ALA A 72 20.61 -13.17 -31.70
CA ALA A 72 19.30 -13.77 -31.45
C ALA A 72 18.35 -13.55 -32.65
N ASP A 73 17.71 -14.62 -33.10
CA ASP A 73 16.63 -14.57 -34.10
C ASP A 73 15.43 -13.83 -33.50
N ARG A 74 15.10 -12.67 -34.10
CA ARG A 74 14.06 -11.75 -33.61
C ARG A 74 12.69 -12.41 -33.55
N ASP A 75 12.40 -13.31 -34.47
CA ASP A 75 11.09 -13.97 -34.55
C ASP A 75 10.96 -15.12 -33.55
N ARG A 76 12.09 -15.60 -33.01
CA ARG A 76 12.14 -16.56 -31.90
C ARG A 76 12.24 -15.88 -30.54
N LEU A 77 12.33 -14.55 -30.50
CA LEU A 77 12.38 -13.85 -29.22
C LEU A 77 11.03 -14.02 -28.49
N PRO A 78 11.06 -14.23 -27.17
CA PRO A 78 9.85 -14.49 -26.39
C PRO A 78 8.73 -13.48 -26.66
N HIS A 79 9.00 -12.17 -26.67
CA HIS A 79 7.99 -11.13 -26.89
C HIS A 79 7.36 -11.12 -28.30
N ARG A 80 7.99 -11.76 -29.31
CA ARG A 80 7.46 -11.91 -30.67
C ARG A 80 6.77 -13.24 -30.93
N ARG A 81 6.98 -14.24 -30.07
CA ARG A 81 6.35 -15.55 -30.21
C ARG A 81 4.82 -15.36 -30.22
N PRO A 82 4.13 -15.67 -31.33
CA PRO A 82 2.68 -15.77 -31.30
C PRO A 82 2.30 -16.85 -30.29
N PRO A 83 1.14 -16.76 -29.62
CA PRO A 83 0.59 -17.90 -28.91
C PRO A 83 0.27 -18.99 -29.95
N ALA A 84 1.26 -19.82 -30.27
CA ALA A 84 1.07 -20.98 -31.12
C ALA A 84 0.41 -22.07 -30.26
N PRO A 85 -0.63 -22.76 -30.76
CA PRO A 85 -1.37 -23.77 -30.02
C PRO A 85 -0.62 -25.11 -30.01
N GLU A 86 0.69 -25.09 -29.81
CA GLU A 86 1.41 -26.34 -29.56
C GLU A 86 1.04 -26.75 -28.13
N LEU A 87 0.14 -27.73 -28.00
CA LEU A 87 -0.24 -28.27 -26.70
C LEU A 87 1.02 -28.78 -26.02
N VAL A 88 1.55 -28.00 -25.08
CA VAL A 88 2.60 -28.48 -24.19
C VAL A 88 1.97 -29.58 -23.33
N GLU A 89 2.43 -30.81 -23.51
CA GLU A 89 2.07 -31.94 -22.66
C GLU A 89 2.66 -31.70 -21.27
N LEU A 90 1.80 -31.71 -20.25
CA LEU A 90 2.25 -31.68 -18.86
C LEU A 90 2.70 -33.07 -18.44
N PRO A 91 3.68 -33.16 -17.52
CA PRO A 91 3.92 -34.39 -16.80
C PRO A 91 2.62 -34.93 -16.18
N PRO A 92 2.39 -36.26 -16.25
CA PRO A 92 1.18 -36.87 -15.73
C PRO A 92 1.03 -36.54 -14.25
N LEU A 93 -0.16 -36.14 -13.84
CA LEU A 93 -0.43 -35.79 -12.44
C LEU A 93 -0.22 -37.03 -11.54
N PRO A 94 0.61 -36.95 -10.48
CA PRO A 94 0.81 -38.07 -9.58
C PRO A 94 -0.51 -38.57 -8.99
N ALA A 95 -0.69 -39.90 -8.96
CA ALA A 95 -1.93 -40.52 -8.55
C ALA A 95 -2.33 -40.17 -7.11
N SER A 96 -1.36 -39.94 -6.22
CA SER A 96 -1.58 -39.50 -4.85
C SER A 96 -2.13 -38.07 -4.77
N LEU A 97 -1.67 -37.16 -5.64
CA LEU A 97 -2.10 -35.75 -5.66
C LEU A 97 -3.46 -35.53 -6.36
N ALA A 98 -3.84 -36.39 -7.29
CA ALA A 98 -5.03 -36.20 -8.12
C ALA A 98 -6.36 -36.08 -7.33
N PRO A 99 -6.65 -36.93 -6.32
CA PRO A 99 -7.84 -36.78 -5.49
C PRO A 99 -7.85 -35.50 -4.67
N ALA A 100 -6.68 -35.10 -4.14
CA ALA A 100 -6.54 -33.91 -3.29
C ALA A 100 -6.82 -32.63 -4.08
N LEU A 101 -6.32 -32.52 -5.32
CA LEU A 101 -6.63 -31.39 -6.21
C LEU A 101 -8.09 -31.40 -6.66
N SER A 102 -8.62 -32.55 -7.06
CA SER A 102 -10.00 -32.66 -7.54
C SER A 102 -11.04 -32.38 -6.45
N GLY A 103 -10.71 -32.66 -5.19
CA GLY A 103 -11.57 -32.43 -4.02
C GLY A 103 -11.58 -30.99 -3.51
N MET A 104 -10.80 -30.07 -4.08
CA MET A 104 -10.74 -28.68 -3.61
C MET A 104 -11.99 -27.89 -4.00
N ASP A 105 -12.82 -27.57 -3.01
CA ASP A 105 -13.92 -26.64 -3.19
C ASP A 105 -13.49 -25.17 -2.97
N GLN A 106 -14.40 -24.24 -3.22
CA GLN A 106 -14.12 -22.82 -3.07
C GLN A 106 -13.90 -22.39 -1.60
N ALA A 107 -14.34 -23.17 -0.61
CA ALA A 107 -14.07 -22.86 0.79
C ALA A 107 -12.64 -23.28 1.17
N ALA A 108 -12.23 -24.50 0.77
CA ALA A 108 -10.89 -25.03 0.92
C ALA A 108 -9.85 -24.13 0.22
N LEU A 109 -10.14 -23.69 -1.01
CA LEU A 109 -9.27 -22.78 -1.77
C LEU A 109 -9.08 -21.42 -1.07
N ARG A 110 -10.10 -20.92 -0.35
CA ARG A 110 -10.04 -19.68 0.43
C ARG A 110 -9.31 -19.83 1.75
N SER A 111 -9.40 -21.00 2.40
CA SER A 111 -8.77 -21.24 3.71
C SER A 111 -7.26 -21.51 3.63
N ARG A 112 -6.69 -21.63 2.42
CA ARG A 112 -5.25 -21.84 2.22
C ARG A 112 -4.40 -20.75 2.87
N LYS A 113 -3.17 -21.09 3.24
CA LYS A 113 -2.25 -20.19 3.91
C LYS A 113 -1.72 -19.14 2.94
N ARG A 114 -1.67 -17.88 3.37
CA ARG A 114 -1.18 -16.77 2.54
C ARG A 114 0.34 -16.78 2.35
N LEU A 115 1.08 -17.23 3.36
CA LEU A 115 2.54 -17.10 3.42
C LEU A 115 3.25 -18.41 3.04
N LEU A 116 4.25 -18.30 2.15
CA LEU A 116 5.23 -19.36 1.89
C LEU A 116 6.23 -19.57 3.05
N GLY A 117 6.26 -18.66 4.04
CA GLY A 117 7.10 -18.77 5.23
C GLY A 117 8.60 -18.54 4.96
N TYR A 118 9.43 -18.88 5.95
CA TYR A 118 10.89 -18.86 5.83
C TYR A 118 11.39 -20.28 5.65
N ILE A 119 12.35 -20.48 4.75
CA ILE A 119 12.97 -21.76 4.45
C ILE A 119 14.47 -21.55 4.39
N ALA A 120 15.23 -22.31 5.19
CA ALA A 120 16.69 -22.32 5.17
C ALA A 120 17.19 -22.67 3.76
N GLY A 121 18.17 -21.92 3.25
CA GLY A 121 18.63 -22.05 1.87
C GLY A 121 17.72 -21.41 0.81
N GLY A 122 16.52 -20.95 1.18
CA GLY A 122 15.56 -20.29 0.29
C GLY A 122 14.47 -21.22 -0.25
N VAL A 123 13.67 -20.72 -1.20
CA VAL A 123 12.53 -21.44 -1.80
C VAL A 123 12.90 -22.18 -3.08
N ARG A 124 14.19 -22.45 -3.29
CA ARG A 124 14.67 -23.14 -4.48
C ARG A 124 14.25 -24.60 -4.49
N MET A 125 14.02 -25.15 -5.68
CA MET A 125 13.58 -26.52 -5.89
C MET A 125 14.57 -27.53 -5.30
N ASP A 126 15.86 -27.35 -5.58
CA ASP A 126 16.92 -28.23 -5.08
C ASP A 126 17.06 -28.17 -3.56
N VAL A 127 16.82 -27.00 -2.96
CA VAL A 127 16.82 -26.82 -1.51
C VAL A 127 15.61 -27.50 -0.88
N LEU A 128 14.42 -27.31 -1.44
CA LEU A 128 13.19 -27.96 -0.98
C LEU A 128 13.31 -29.47 -1.08
N ALA A 129 13.83 -29.99 -2.20
CA ALA A 129 14.04 -31.41 -2.40
C ALA A 129 15.02 -31.98 -1.35
N ARG A 130 16.15 -31.32 -1.09
CA ARG A 130 17.09 -31.73 -0.04
C ARG A 130 16.46 -31.75 1.35
N LEU A 131 15.71 -30.72 1.70
CA LEU A 131 15.03 -30.62 2.99
C LEU A 131 13.97 -31.71 3.19
N VAL A 132 13.19 -32.02 2.14
CA VAL A 132 12.20 -33.11 2.19
C VAL A 132 12.90 -34.46 2.25
N ASN A 133 13.91 -34.67 1.41
CA ASN A 133 14.66 -35.92 1.34
C ASN A 133 15.41 -36.24 2.66
N ALA A 134 15.85 -35.22 3.39
CA ALA A 134 16.42 -35.40 4.73
C ALA A 134 15.43 -36.03 5.73
N ALA A 135 14.13 -35.89 5.50
CA ALA A 135 13.06 -36.46 6.33
C ALA A 135 12.50 -37.78 5.77
N VAL A 136 13.22 -38.45 4.86
CA VAL A 136 12.84 -39.76 4.32
C VAL A 136 13.79 -40.84 4.89
N PRO A 137 13.29 -41.90 5.56
CA PRO A 137 11.87 -42.17 5.86
C PRO A 137 11.33 -41.30 7.00
N ASP A 138 12.18 -40.91 7.94
CA ASP A 138 11.87 -39.99 9.03
C ASP A 138 13.15 -39.31 9.57
N ILE A 139 12.97 -38.23 10.32
CA ILE A 139 14.03 -37.45 10.96
C ILE A 139 13.55 -36.87 12.29
N THR A 140 14.42 -36.83 13.30
CA THR A 140 14.10 -36.15 14.56
C THR A 140 14.20 -34.63 14.42
N ARG A 141 13.54 -33.87 15.29
CA ARG A 141 13.68 -32.40 15.31
C ARG A 141 15.13 -31.96 15.46
N ALA A 142 15.87 -32.60 16.37
CA ALA A 142 17.25 -32.26 16.66
C ALA A 142 18.13 -32.51 15.43
N ASP A 143 17.97 -33.66 14.77
CA ASP A 143 18.73 -34.02 13.58
C ASP A 143 18.37 -33.14 12.39
N PHE A 144 17.09 -32.80 12.21
CA PHE A 144 16.66 -31.88 11.17
C PHE A 144 17.29 -30.49 11.34
N LYS A 145 17.34 -30.00 12.59
CA LYS A 145 18.01 -28.74 12.89
C LYS A 145 19.50 -28.82 12.59
N ALA A 146 20.18 -29.89 13.04
CA ALA A 146 21.60 -30.09 12.79
C ALA A 146 21.91 -30.13 11.28
N PHE A 147 21.12 -30.89 10.51
CA PHE A 147 21.20 -30.94 9.05
C PHE A 147 21.10 -29.54 8.42
N CYS A 148 20.12 -28.73 8.83
CA CYS A 148 19.98 -27.38 8.28
C CYS A 148 21.16 -26.47 8.61
N VAL A 149 21.70 -26.55 9.84
CA VAL A 149 22.87 -25.77 10.25
C VAL A 149 24.10 -26.17 9.42
N GLU A 150 24.32 -27.46 9.23
CA GLU A 150 25.46 -27.99 8.48
C GLU A 150 25.36 -27.69 6.97
N GLU A 151 24.22 -27.99 6.37
CA GLU A 151 24.04 -27.91 4.91
C GLU A 151 23.87 -26.45 4.42
N PHE A 152 23.18 -25.60 5.19
CA PHE A 152 22.82 -24.25 4.76
C PHE A 152 23.47 -23.13 5.59
N GLY A 153 24.23 -23.45 6.64
CA GLY A 153 24.93 -22.45 7.47
C GLY A 153 23.99 -21.51 8.22
N VAL A 154 22.77 -21.95 8.55
CA VAL A 154 21.76 -21.14 9.24
C VAL A 154 21.81 -21.32 10.75
N LEU A 155 21.15 -20.41 11.49
CA LEU A 155 20.95 -20.57 12.93
C LEU A 155 19.93 -21.68 13.23
N GLU A 156 20.07 -22.32 14.40
CA GLU A 156 19.10 -23.32 14.87
C GLU A 156 17.65 -22.82 14.93
N SER A 157 17.44 -21.55 15.28
CA SER A 157 16.12 -20.92 15.29
C SER A 157 15.52 -20.80 13.89
N SER A 158 16.36 -20.54 12.87
CA SER A 158 15.98 -20.53 11.47
C SER A 158 15.66 -21.94 10.95
N ALA A 159 16.39 -22.95 11.41
CA ALA A 159 16.09 -24.35 11.10
C ALA A 159 14.75 -24.80 11.72
N GLU A 160 14.46 -24.41 12.95
CA GLU A 160 13.17 -24.65 13.60
C GLU A 160 12.01 -23.98 12.84
N GLN A 161 12.20 -22.73 12.40
CA GLN A 161 11.21 -22.04 11.57
C GLN A 161 11.02 -22.73 10.20
N THR A 162 12.08 -23.29 9.64
CA THR A 162 12.03 -24.07 8.39
C THR A 162 11.18 -25.33 8.58
N LEU A 163 11.42 -26.10 9.64
CA LEU A 163 10.62 -27.28 9.97
C LEU A 163 9.13 -26.95 10.10
N SER A 164 8.80 -25.89 10.84
CA SER A 164 7.42 -25.41 10.99
C SER A 164 6.81 -25.00 9.63
N THR A 165 7.60 -24.35 8.78
CA THR A 165 7.17 -23.93 7.44
C THR A 165 6.88 -25.13 6.54
N LEU A 166 7.79 -26.09 6.44
CA LEU A 166 7.62 -27.30 5.61
C LEU A 166 6.40 -28.11 6.03
N ARG A 167 6.12 -28.21 7.34
CA ARG A 167 4.88 -28.82 7.84
C ARG A 167 3.64 -28.09 7.37
N SER A 168 3.66 -26.76 7.47
CA SER A 168 2.52 -25.94 7.05
C SER A 168 2.28 -25.92 5.54
N LEU A 169 3.31 -26.25 4.75
CA LEU A 169 3.23 -26.41 3.29
C LEU A 169 2.83 -27.83 2.87
N GLY A 170 2.58 -28.72 3.83
CA GLY A 170 2.23 -30.12 3.56
C GLY A 170 3.38 -30.96 3.03
N LEU A 171 4.63 -30.49 3.17
CA LEU A 171 5.82 -31.23 2.73
C LEU A 171 6.27 -32.26 3.76
N LEU A 172 6.13 -31.92 5.05
CA LEU A 172 6.46 -32.81 6.16
C LEU A 172 5.24 -33.01 7.07
N THR A 173 5.14 -34.18 7.69
CA THR A 173 4.16 -34.47 8.75
C THR A 173 4.86 -34.98 10.00
N GLN A 174 4.20 -34.84 11.15
CA GLN A 174 4.72 -35.33 12.42
C GLN A 174 4.22 -36.77 12.62
N VAL A 175 5.14 -37.73 12.71
CA VAL A 175 4.84 -39.17 12.85
C VAL A 175 5.10 -39.70 14.26
N GLY A 176 5.82 -38.95 15.09
CA GLY A 176 6.09 -39.26 16.49
C GLY A 176 6.16 -38.01 17.38
N THR A 177 6.50 -38.19 18.66
CA THR A 177 6.57 -37.07 19.63
C THR A 177 7.53 -35.96 19.18
N ASP A 178 8.66 -36.33 18.58
CA ASP A 178 9.66 -35.39 18.06
C ASP A 178 10.26 -35.83 16.72
N THR A 179 9.49 -36.62 15.96
CA THR A 179 9.91 -37.25 14.70
C THR A 179 8.99 -36.82 13.57
N PHE A 180 9.58 -36.50 12.41
CA PHE A 180 8.92 -35.96 11.23
C PHE A 180 9.27 -36.82 10.01
N ALA A 181 8.32 -36.97 9.10
CA ALA A 181 8.52 -37.69 7.86
C ALA A 181 8.03 -36.85 6.67
N ALA A 182 8.57 -37.09 5.48
CA ALA A 182 7.98 -36.57 4.25
C ALA A 182 6.53 -37.07 4.09
N THR A 183 5.63 -36.21 3.61
CA THR A 183 4.26 -36.63 3.29
C THR A 183 4.25 -37.51 2.04
N GLU A 184 3.22 -38.34 1.87
CA GLU A 184 3.07 -39.16 0.65
C GLU A 184 3.11 -38.31 -0.63
N TYR A 185 2.52 -37.11 -0.59
CA TYR A 185 2.59 -36.15 -1.69
C TYR A 185 4.03 -35.70 -1.97
N ALA A 186 4.78 -35.35 -0.92
CA ALA A 186 6.14 -34.85 -1.06
C ALA A 186 7.10 -35.94 -1.53
N THR A 187 6.95 -37.18 -1.04
CA THR A 187 7.70 -38.35 -1.54
C THR A 187 7.39 -38.61 -3.01
N SER A 188 6.11 -38.57 -3.41
CA SER A 188 5.73 -38.75 -4.81
C SER A 188 6.30 -37.65 -5.72
N CYS A 189 6.36 -36.40 -5.25
CA CYS A 189 7.04 -35.32 -5.97
C CYS A 189 8.55 -35.59 -6.11
N LEU A 190 9.23 -36.06 -5.06
CA LEU A 190 10.66 -36.40 -5.12
C LEU A 190 10.92 -37.54 -6.11
N GLU A 191 10.04 -38.54 -6.19
CA GLU A 191 10.16 -39.66 -7.12
C GLU A 191 9.93 -39.25 -8.58
N SER A 192 9.00 -38.32 -8.82
CA SER A 192 8.75 -37.78 -10.17
C SER A 192 9.90 -36.93 -10.68
N ASP A 193 10.62 -36.25 -9.78
CA ASP A 193 11.61 -35.19 -10.08
C ASP A 193 11.09 -34.08 -11.00
N GLU A 194 9.76 -33.91 -11.08
CA GLU A 194 9.10 -32.93 -11.94
C GLU A 194 8.77 -31.65 -11.16
N PRO A 195 9.34 -30.48 -11.52
CA PRO A 195 9.10 -29.23 -10.78
C PRO A 195 7.63 -28.81 -10.72
N VAL A 196 6.85 -29.21 -11.73
CA VAL A 196 5.41 -28.96 -11.84
C VAL A 196 4.64 -29.61 -10.69
N ASP A 197 5.07 -30.78 -10.22
CA ASP A 197 4.39 -31.52 -9.17
C ASP A 197 4.57 -30.88 -7.81
N LEU A 198 5.74 -30.27 -7.54
CA LEU A 198 5.90 -29.47 -6.33
C LEU A 198 4.99 -28.25 -6.34
N VAL A 199 4.81 -27.59 -7.49
CA VAL A 199 3.88 -26.45 -7.60
C VAL A 199 2.44 -26.89 -7.37
N ARG A 200 2.04 -28.07 -7.88
CA ARG A 200 0.73 -28.69 -7.60
C ARG A 200 0.54 -28.96 -6.10
N LEU A 201 1.53 -29.53 -5.42
CA LEU A 201 1.50 -29.76 -3.97
C LEU A 201 1.39 -28.45 -3.19
N LEU A 202 2.22 -27.45 -3.53
CA LEU A 202 2.19 -26.13 -2.88
C LEU A 202 0.85 -25.42 -3.12
N HIS A 203 0.24 -25.61 -4.30
CA HIS A 203 -1.08 -25.06 -4.60
C HIS A 203 -2.15 -25.57 -3.63
N LEU A 204 -2.02 -26.78 -3.08
CA LEU A 204 -2.96 -27.30 -2.08
C LEU A 204 -2.94 -26.49 -0.77
N HIS A 205 -1.82 -25.86 -0.45
CA HIS A 205 -1.60 -25.23 0.86
C HIS A 205 -1.45 -23.71 0.81
N VAL A 206 -1.04 -23.17 -0.35
CA VAL A 206 -0.70 -21.75 -0.52
C VAL A 206 -1.80 -21.02 -1.30
N ALA A 207 -2.41 -20.04 -0.66
CA ALA A 207 -3.47 -19.23 -1.25
C ALA A 207 -2.94 -18.42 -2.43
N LEU A 208 -3.79 -18.29 -3.46
CA LEU A 208 -3.54 -17.50 -4.65
C LEU A 208 -2.26 -17.90 -5.42
N LEU A 209 -1.76 -19.13 -5.27
CA LEU A 209 -0.57 -19.56 -6.01
C LEU A 209 -0.89 -19.71 -7.50
N GLY A 210 -1.89 -20.53 -7.85
CA GLY A 210 -2.27 -20.76 -9.25
C GLY A 210 -2.88 -19.51 -9.88
N GLU A 211 -3.57 -18.71 -9.07
CA GLU A 211 -4.20 -17.45 -9.44
C GLU A 211 -3.15 -16.36 -9.74
N THR A 212 -2.01 -16.37 -9.04
CA THR A 212 -0.86 -15.51 -9.38
C THR A 212 -0.27 -15.90 -10.73
N LEU A 213 -0.14 -17.21 -11.00
CA LEU A 213 0.33 -17.70 -12.30
C LEU A 213 -0.64 -17.34 -13.42
N ASP A 214 -1.95 -17.46 -13.19
CA ASP A 214 -2.98 -17.07 -14.15
C ASP A 214 -2.95 -15.56 -14.47
N ALA A 215 -2.78 -14.71 -13.46
CA ALA A 215 -2.72 -13.27 -13.63
C ALA A 215 -1.49 -12.76 -14.42
N LEU A 216 -0.48 -13.62 -14.68
CA LEU A 216 0.69 -13.30 -15.51
C LEU A 216 0.41 -13.33 -17.02
N GLU A 217 -0.81 -13.65 -17.46
CA GLU A 217 -1.21 -13.72 -18.87
C GLU A 217 -0.96 -12.40 -19.65
N ASN A 218 -1.13 -11.23 -19.00
CA ASN A 218 -1.10 -9.93 -19.67
C ASN A 218 0.29 -9.24 -19.72
N SER A 219 1.39 -9.96 -19.48
CA SER A 219 2.76 -9.38 -19.44
C SER A 219 2.84 -8.12 -18.54
N ALA A 220 2.60 -8.29 -17.24
CA ALA A 220 2.61 -7.20 -16.29
C ALA A 220 4.01 -7.01 -15.64
N PRO A 221 4.43 -5.77 -15.32
CA PRO A 221 5.51 -5.58 -14.36
C PRO A 221 5.10 -6.21 -13.02
N SER A 222 6.02 -6.88 -12.32
CA SER A 222 5.71 -7.66 -11.11
C SER A 222 5.04 -6.83 -10.00
N SER A 223 5.25 -5.52 -9.98
CA SER A 223 4.60 -4.58 -9.05
C SER A 223 3.11 -4.35 -9.34
N ALA A 224 2.65 -4.50 -10.59
CA ALA A 224 1.24 -4.40 -10.96
C ALA A 224 0.46 -5.68 -10.62
N LEU A 225 1.15 -6.82 -10.49
CA LEU A 225 0.53 -8.11 -10.22
C LEU A 225 -0.12 -8.18 -8.83
N ALA A 226 0.48 -7.53 -7.83
CA ALA A 226 -0.10 -7.43 -6.49
C ALA A 226 -1.45 -6.67 -6.49
N LEU A 227 -1.57 -5.65 -7.35
CA LEU A 227 -2.81 -4.89 -7.50
C LEU A 227 -3.91 -5.73 -8.18
N VAL A 228 -3.57 -6.43 -9.27
CA VAL A 228 -4.52 -7.31 -9.97
C VAL A 228 -5.06 -8.40 -9.05
N LEU A 229 -4.20 -9.00 -8.21
CA LEU A 229 -4.63 -10.00 -7.26
C LEU A 229 -5.48 -9.42 -6.13
N ALA A 230 -5.16 -8.22 -5.65
CA ALA A 230 -5.98 -7.53 -4.65
C ALA A 230 -7.37 -7.16 -5.19
N GLU A 231 -7.48 -6.79 -6.47
CA GLU A 231 -8.76 -6.51 -7.15
C GLU A 231 -9.59 -7.79 -7.33
N ARG A 232 -8.96 -8.89 -7.78
CA ARG A 232 -9.67 -10.16 -8.04
C ARG A 232 -10.04 -10.91 -6.75
N TYR A 233 -9.24 -10.79 -5.70
CA TYR A 233 -9.34 -11.59 -4.47
C TYR A 233 -9.17 -10.75 -3.20
N PRO A 234 -10.09 -9.82 -2.92
CA PRO A 234 -9.91 -8.83 -1.87
C PRO A 234 -9.89 -9.43 -0.45
N ASP A 235 -10.54 -10.58 -0.24
CA ASP A 235 -10.57 -11.30 1.05
C ASP A 235 -9.22 -11.97 1.40
N ILE A 236 -8.27 -12.00 0.46
CA ILE A 236 -6.97 -12.64 0.60
C ILE A 236 -5.86 -11.63 0.24
N PRO A 237 -5.59 -10.64 1.11
CA PRO A 237 -4.53 -9.65 0.87
C PRO A 237 -3.16 -10.33 0.84
N LEU A 238 -2.42 -10.07 -0.24
CA LEU A 238 -1.01 -10.43 -0.39
C LEU A 238 -0.14 -9.19 -0.34
N THR A 239 1.05 -9.31 0.27
CA THR A 239 2.08 -8.26 0.19
C THR A 239 2.85 -8.34 -1.13
N HIS A 240 3.58 -7.28 -1.48
CA HIS A 240 4.49 -7.32 -2.63
C HIS A 240 5.54 -8.43 -2.51
N GLN A 241 6.01 -8.71 -1.28
CA GLN A 241 6.96 -9.78 -1.02
C GLN A 241 6.34 -11.17 -1.27
N ASP A 242 5.08 -11.36 -0.90
CA ASP A 242 4.33 -12.60 -1.15
C ASP A 242 4.21 -12.89 -2.64
N VAL A 243 3.87 -11.88 -3.44
CA VAL A 243 3.78 -11.99 -4.89
C VAL A 243 5.15 -12.22 -5.52
N THR A 244 6.18 -11.51 -5.07
CA THR A 244 7.55 -11.66 -5.55
C THR A 244 8.07 -13.09 -5.35
N ARG A 245 7.81 -13.71 -4.19
CA ARG A 245 8.22 -15.09 -3.90
C ARG A 245 7.53 -16.12 -4.81
N ARG A 246 6.24 -15.93 -5.09
CA ARG A 246 5.49 -16.78 -6.04
C ARG A 246 6.05 -16.64 -7.46
N VAL A 247 6.30 -15.41 -7.89
CA VAL A 247 6.91 -15.14 -9.20
C VAL A 247 8.31 -15.76 -9.31
N ALA A 248 9.12 -15.68 -8.25
CA ALA A 248 10.45 -16.32 -8.22
C ALA A 248 10.33 -17.85 -8.40
N LEU A 249 9.40 -18.49 -7.71
CA LEU A 249 9.11 -19.92 -7.88
C LEU A 249 8.71 -20.25 -9.32
N PHE A 250 7.85 -19.45 -9.96
CA PHE A 250 7.43 -19.69 -11.35
C PHE A 250 8.57 -19.50 -12.36
N LEU A 251 9.45 -18.53 -12.12
CA LEU A 251 10.64 -18.31 -12.94
C LEU A 251 11.62 -19.49 -12.83
N GLU A 252 11.80 -20.02 -11.62
CA GLU A 252 12.69 -21.16 -11.37
C GLU A 252 12.17 -22.47 -11.97
N THR A 253 10.84 -22.67 -11.93
CA THR A 253 10.17 -23.88 -12.46
C THR A 253 9.87 -23.81 -13.96
N GLY A 254 10.22 -22.71 -14.64
CA GLY A 254 9.92 -22.51 -16.07
C GLY A 254 8.44 -22.27 -16.39
N LEU A 255 7.58 -22.08 -15.38
CA LEU A 255 6.16 -21.74 -15.53
C LEU A 255 5.94 -20.26 -15.89
N ALA A 256 6.93 -19.42 -15.60
CA ALA A 256 6.99 -18.03 -16.02
C ALA A 256 8.38 -17.71 -16.58
N GLU A 257 8.47 -16.66 -17.37
CA GLU A 257 9.73 -16.15 -17.91
C GLU A 257 9.83 -14.63 -17.77
N ARG A 258 11.07 -14.12 -17.74
CA ARG A 258 11.34 -12.69 -17.60
C ARG A 258 11.85 -12.11 -18.92
N ILE A 259 11.20 -11.05 -19.38
CA ILE A 259 11.60 -10.27 -20.55
C ILE A 259 11.82 -8.83 -20.09
N GLY A 260 13.09 -8.42 -19.99
CA GLY A 260 13.46 -7.13 -19.43
C GLY A 260 12.95 -6.95 -17.99
N LEU A 261 12.05 -5.99 -17.79
CA LEU A 261 11.42 -5.70 -16.49
C LEU A 261 10.05 -6.39 -16.29
N THR A 262 9.56 -7.09 -17.31
CA THR A 262 8.25 -7.75 -17.28
C THR A 262 8.40 -9.24 -17.03
N VAL A 263 7.40 -9.82 -16.37
CA VAL A 263 7.29 -11.27 -16.19
C VAL A 263 5.98 -11.71 -16.81
N ARG A 264 5.99 -12.83 -17.53
CA ARG A 264 4.80 -13.42 -18.12
C ARG A 264 4.80 -14.94 -17.92
N ARG A 265 3.61 -15.54 -18.02
CA ARG A 265 3.39 -16.99 -17.98
C ARG A 265 3.93 -17.65 -19.25
N THR A 266 4.55 -18.83 -19.14
CA THR A 266 4.95 -19.67 -20.29
C THR A 266 3.80 -20.57 -20.75
N GLU A 267 3.95 -21.26 -21.89
CA GLU A 267 2.95 -22.25 -22.32
C GLU A 267 2.81 -23.42 -21.34
N LEU A 268 3.92 -23.83 -20.70
CA LEU A 268 3.90 -24.82 -19.62
C LEU A 268 3.08 -24.30 -18.43
N GLY A 269 3.28 -23.04 -18.05
CA GLY A 269 2.49 -22.37 -17.02
C GLY A 269 1.00 -22.29 -17.40
N ALA A 270 0.69 -21.99 -18.65
CA ALA A 270 -0.69 -21.93 -19.15
C ALA A 270 -1.36 -23.30 -19.12
N ALA A 271 -0.64 -24.35 -19.53
CA ALA A 271 -1.10 -25.72 -19.42
C ALA A 271 -1.39 -26.09 -17.97
N LEU A 272 -0.48 -25.80 -17.04
CA LEU A 272 -0.66 -26.08 -15.62
C LEU A 272 -1.90 -25.38 -15.06
N VAL A 273 -2.06 -24.09 -15.32
CA VAL A 273 -3.20 -23.30 -14.82
C VAL A 273 -4.54 -23.92 -15.25
N ARG A 274 -4.66 -24.43 -16.48
CA ARG A 274 -5.89 -25.11 -16.96
C ARG A 274 -6.23 -26.38 -16.18
N THR A 275 -5.27 -26.99 -15.49
CA THR A 275 -5.47 -28.20 -14.69
C THR A 275 -5.70 -27.93 -13.20
N LEU A 276 -5.43 -26.71 -12.72
CA LEU A 276 -5.53 -26.37 -11.31
C LEU A 276 -6.94 -25.87 -10.93
N PRO A 277 -7.47 -26.27 -9.76
CA PRO A 277 -8.70 -25.68 -9.23
C PRO A 277 -8.42 -24.25 -8.74
N LEU A 278 -8.82 -23.25 -9.50
CA LEU A 278 -8.62 -21.85 -9.12
C LEU A 278 -9.77 -21.31 -8.24
N LEU A 279 -9.40 -20.44 -7.31
CA LEU A 279 -10.35 -19.62 -6.59
C LEU A 279 -11.06 -18.70 -7.59
N ARG A 280 -12.39 -18.62 -7.50
CA ARG A 280 -13.17 -17.71 -8.35
C ARG A 280 -12.96 -16.27 -7.88
N PRO A 281 -12.71 -15.32 -8.80
CA PRO A 281 -12.57 -13.92 -8.44
C PRO A 281 -13.89 -13.37 -7.89
N THR A 282 -13.80 -12.47 -6.91
CA THR A 282 -14.94 -11.76 -6.32
C THR A 282 -15.31 -10.59 -7.23
N ASN A 283 -16.03 -10.86 -8.32
CA ASN A 283 -16.46 -9.82 -9.26
C ASN A 283 -17.70 -9.05 -8.75
N PRO A 284 -17.75 -7.72 -8.81
CA PRO A 284 -18.88 -7.01 -9.42
C PRO A 284 -18.66 -7.08 -10.95
N GLY A 285 -19.39 -7.97 -11.63
CA GLY A 285 -18.99 -8.50 -12.95
C GLY A 285 -18.90 -7.50 -14.13
N PRO A 286 -18.12 -7.85 -15.18
CA PRO A 286 -18.30 -7.32 -16.53
C PRO A 286 -19.23 -8.23 -17.35
N VAL A 287 -20.01 -7.58 -18.22
CA VAL A 287 -21.00 -8.13 -19.15
C VAL A 287 -20.37 -9.21 -20.04
N ALA A 288 -20.83 -10.46 -19.90
CA ALA A 288 -20.59 -11.49 -20.89
C ALA A 288 -21.87 -11.68 -21.70
N HIS A 289 -21.80 -11.37 -23.00
CA HIS A 289 -22.76 -11.81 -23.99
C HIS A 289 -22.87 -13.34 -23.93
N VAL A 290 -24.04 -13.82 -23.53
CA VAL A 290 -24.49 -15.18 -23.84
C VAL A 290 -25.90 -15.05 -24.38
N ASP A 291 -26.04 -15.26 -25.69
CA ASP A 291 -27.32 -15.57 -26.31
C ASP A 291 -27.83 -16.90 -25.74
N ALA A 292 -28.90 -16.85 -24.95
CA ALA A 292 -29.80 -17.99 -24.75
C ALA A 292 -31.18 -17.47 -24.30
N ALA A 293 -32.19 -17.85 -25.07
CA ALA A 293 -33.56 -17.38 -25.01
C ALA A 293 -34.38 -17.91 -23.81
N ALA A 294 -35.43 -17.13 -23.50
CA ALA A 294 -36.65 -17.45 -22.72
C ALA A 294 -36.49 -17.58 -21.19
N THR A 295 -37.27 -16.95 -20.30
CA THR A 295 -38.67 -16.47 -20.33
C THR A 295 -38.88 -15.40 -19.24
N PRO A 296 -39.84 -14.44 -19.33
CA PRO A 296 -39.94 -13.30 -18.41
C PRO A 296 -40.83 -13.59 -17.18
N GLY A 297 -40.34 -13.22 -15.99
CA GLY A 297 -41.09 -13.30 -14.73
C GLY A 297 -40.82 -12.09 -13.82
N VAL A 298 -41.74 -11.13 -13.86
CA VAL A 298 -42.19 -10.11 -12.87
C VAL A 298 -41.13 -9.37 -11.99
N PRO A 299 -41.10 -8.03 -12.01
CA PRO A 299 -40.20 -7.21 -11.18
C PRO A 299 -40.73 -7.07 -9.73
N GLY A 300 -39.98 -7.61 -8.78
CA GLY A 300 -40.13 -7.31 -7.35
C GLY A 300 -39.18 -6.19 -6.93
N THR A 301 -39.73 -5.14 -6.35
CA THR A 301 -39.08 -3.95 -5.79
C THR A 301 -37.88 -4.30 -4.89
N PRO A 302 -36.68 -3.70 -5.09
CA PRO A 302 -35.58 -3.87 -4.14
C PRO A 302 -35.81 -3.01 -2.90
N ALA A 303 -35.88 -3.67 -1.75
CA ALA A 303 -35.69 -3.06 -0.43
C ALA A 303 -34.24 -2.56 -0.29
N PRO A 304 -34.00 -1.47 0.47
CA PRO A 304 -32.70 -0.81 0.52
C PRO A 304 -31.68 -1.67 1.27
N ALA A 305 -30.61 -2.06 0.58
CA ALA A 305 -29.45 -2.67 1.19
C ALA A 305 -28.69 -1.64 2.02
N ALA A 306 -28.45 -1.98 3.28
CA ALA A 306 -27.67 -1.22 4.23
C ALA A 306 -26.26 -0.94 3.70
N ALA A 307 -25.85 0.32 3.78
CA ALA A 307 -24.48 0.77 3.61
C ALA A 307 -23.61 0.18 4.72
N GLY A 308 -22.66 -0.67 4.34
CA GLY A 308 -21.71 -1.32 5.25
C GLY A 308 -20.60 -1.99 4.45
N GLY A 309 -20.04 -1.28 3.46
CA GLY A 309 -18.82 -1.71 2.77
C GLY A 309 -17.61 -1.39 3.64
N ASP A 310 -16.70 -2.37 3.78
CA ASP A 310 -15.41 -2.20 4.45
C ASP A 310 -14.66 -0.98 3.84
N PRO A 311 -14.30 0.06 4.62
CA PRO A 311 -13.60 1.25 4.12
C PRO A 311 -12.32 0.91 3.35
N THR A 312 -11.68 -0.23 3.65
CA THR A 312 -10.45 -0.66 2.99
C THR A 312 -10.67 -1.14 1.55
N HIS A 313 -11.85 -1.69 1.23
CA HIS A 313 -12.23 -2.07 -0.15
C HIS A 313 -12.38 -0.83 -1.06
N ASN A 314 -12.73 0.32 -0.50
CA ASN A 314 -12.89 1.58 -1.23
C ASN A 314 -11.51 2.20 -1.58
N VAL A 315 -10.53 2.13 -0.69
CA VAL A 315 -9.22 2.77 -0.92
C VAL A 315 -8.40 2.06 -2.01
N GLY A 316 -8.41 0.73 -2.06
CA GLY A 316 -7.67 -0.03 -3.08
C GLY A 316 -8.23 0.20 -4.49
N SER A 317 -9.55 0.20 -4.64
CA SER A 317 -10.22 0.48 -5.92
C SER A 317 -10.00 1.93 -6.37
N LEU A 318 -10.04 2.88 -5.43
CA LEU A 318 -9.74 4.28 -5.69
C LEU A 318 -8.28 4.49 -6.13
N ALA A 319 -7.31 3.85 -5.46
CA ALA A 319 -5.90 3.92 -5.84
C ALA A 319 -5.64 3.39 -7.25
N ALA A 320 -6.27 2.25 -7.61
CA ALA A 320 -6.20 1.70 -8.97
C ALA A 320 -6.85 2.65 -10.00
N GLU A 321 -7.98 3.26 -9.63
CA GLU A 321 -8.68 4.20 -10.49
C GLU A 321 -7.87 5.46 -10.80
N VAL A 322 -7.16 6.02 -9.80
CA VAL A 322 -6.24 7.16 -10.00
C VAL A 322 -5.18 6.83 -11.05
N VAL A 323 -4.57 5.64 -10.98
CA VAL A 323 -3.52 5.23 -11.93
C VAL A 323 -4.09 4.98 -13.32
N ARG A 324 -5.23 4.29 -13.43
CA ARG A 324 -5.87 4.00 -14.73
C ARG A 324 -6.36 5.27 -15.41
N ALA A 325 -7.00 6.16 -14.67
CA ALA A 325 -7.51 7.41 -15.23
C ALA A 325 -6.38 8.35 -15.68
N ALA A 326 -5.19 8.28 -15.06
CA ALA A 326 -4.04 9.12 -15.43
C ALA A 326 -3.53 8.88 -16.86
N VAL A 327 -3.73 7.68 -17.42
CA VAL A 327 -3.29 7.33 -18.79
C VAL A 327 -4.43 7.37 -19.82
N ASP A 328 -5.66 7.63 -19.38
CA ASP A 328 -6.83 7.74 -20.24
C ASP A 328 -7.02 9.20 -20.68
N SER A 329 -6.27 9.62 -21.71
CA SER A 329 -6.34 10.98 -22.24
C SER A 329 -7.70 11.34 -22.88
N SER A 330 -8.56 10.34 -23.12
CA SER A 330 -9.90 10.54 -23.66
C SER A 330 -10.91 11.02 -22.62
N ASP A 331 -10.65 10.77 -21.33
CA ASP A 331 -11.50 11.19 -20.21
C ASP A 331 -10.69 11.85 -19.07
N TYR A 332 -10.18 13.04 -19.35
CA TYR A 332 -9.44 13.84 -18.36
C TYR A 332 -10.27 14.17 -17.10
N ARG A 333 -11.60 14.25 -17.21
CA ARG A 333 -12.51 14.54 -16.08
C ARG A 333 -12.64 13.35 -15.12
N ARG A 334 -12.48 12.12 -15.63
CA ARG A 334 -12.39 10.94 -14.78
C ARG A 334 -11.14 11.00 -13.90
N PHE A 335 -10.01 11.45 -14.44
CA PHE A 335 -8.79 11.63 -13.66
C PHE A 335 -8.93 12.74 -12.61
N GLU A 336 -9.49 13.90 -12.97
CA GLU A 336 -9.78 14.99 -12.01
C GLU A 336 -10.63 14.50 -10.83
N ARG A 337 -11.69 13.73 -11.10
CA ARG A 337 -12.56 13.15 -10.05
C ARG A 337 -11.82 12.15 -9.18
N ALA A 338 -10.99 11.29 -9.78
CA ALA A 338 -10.21 10.30 -9.05
C ALA A 338 -9.18 10.97 -8.12
N VAL A 339 -8.48 12.01 -8.59
CA VAL A 339 -7.53 12.79 -7.79
C VAL A 339 -8.24 13.49 -6.63
N ALA A 340 -9.40 14.11 -6.87
CA ALA A 340 -10.18 14.74 -5.81
C ALA A 340 -10.67 13.74 -4.76
N ALA A 341 -11.15 12.57 -5.18
CA ALA A 341 -11.54 11.50 -4.28
C ALA A 341 -10.36 10.96 -3.47
N ALA A 342 -9.18 10.84 -4.09
CA ALA A 342 -7.94 10.43 -3.42
C ALA A 342 -7.56 11.38 -2.29
N PHE A 343 -7.54 12.69 -2.54
CA PHE A 343 -7.26 13.65 -1.49
C PHE A 343 -8.31 13.60 -0.36
N ARG A 344 -9.59 13.44 -0.66
CA ARG A 344 -10.60 13.23 0.40
C ARG A 344 -10.34 11.98 1.24
N ALA A 345 -9.93 10.87 0.60
CA ALA A 345 -9.58 9.63 1.29
C ALA A 345 -8.31 9.74 2.16
N LEU A 346 -7.43 10.71 1.86
CA LEU A 346 -6.30 11.08 2.74
C LEU A 346 -6.72 11.97 3.92
N GLY A 347 -8.02 12.26 4.09
CA GLY A 347 -8.54 13.06 5.20
C GLY A 347 -8.30 14.56 5.06
N VAL A 348 -8.19 15.06 3.82
CA VAL A 348 -8.05 16.50 3.54
C VAL A 348 -9.30 17.04 2.85
N ASP A 349 -9.63 18.31 3.11
CA ASP A 349 -10.81 18.95 2.52
C ASP A 349 -10.53 19.31 1.06
N VAL A 350 -11.51 19.07 0.16
CA VAL A 350 -11.32 19.26 -1.29
C VAL A 350 -12.48 20.04 -1.91
N GLU A 351 -12.20 21.24 -2.40
CA GLU A 351 -13.08 22.05 -3.24
C GLU A 351 -12.81 21.71 -4.73
N THR A 352 -13.80 21.16 -5.44
CA THR A 352 -13.68 20.86 -6.88
C THR A 352 -14.30 21.97 -7.72
N HIS A 353 -13.61 22.42 -8.78
CA HIS A 353 -14.14 23.43 -9.69
C HIS A 353 -14.22 22.90 -11.13
N SER A 354 -15.43 22.61 -11.63
CA SER A 354 -15.61 22.15 -13.01
C SER A 354 -15.74 23.32 -14.01
N GLY A 355 -14.94 23.30 -15.08
CA GLY A 355 -15.10 24.17 -16.26
C GLY A 355 -13.78 24.54 -16.96
N PRO A 356 -13.79 24.84 -18.27
CA PRO A 356 -12.59 25.27 -18.98
C PRO A 356 -12.07 26.58 -18.38
N LYS A 357 -10.76 26.63 -18.06
CA LYS A 357 -10.03 27.76 -17.44
C LYS A 357 -10.12 27.89 -15.91
N ARG A 358 -10.57 26.85 -15.19
CA ARG A 358 -10.49 26.76 -13.72
C ARG A 358 -9.50 25.67 -13.31
N THR A 359 -9.00 25.75 -12.07
CA THR A 359 -8.12 24.74 -11.47
C THR A 359 -8.95 23.53 -11.06
N ASP A 360 -8.42 22.33 -11.24
CA ASP A 360 -9.22 21.10 -11.16
C ASP A 360 -9.72 20.83 -9.73
N ALA A 361 -8.87 21.07 -8.73
CA ALA A 361 -9.25 21.06 -7.32
C ALA A 361 -8.42 22.03 -6.48
N VAL A 362 -8.96 22.42 -5.32
CA VAL A 362 -8.22 23.09 -4.25
C VAL A 362 -8.32 22.21 -3.01
N VAL A 363 -7.16 21.81 -2.49
CA VAL A 363 -7.04 21.00 -1.27
C VAL A 363 -6.75 21.93 -0.10
N GLU A 364 -7.47 21.75 1.01
CA GLU A 364 -7.27 22.51 2.22
C GLU A 364 -6.76 21.60 3.35
N LEU A 365 -5.54 21.89 3.80
CA LEU A 365 -4.87 21.19 4.88
C LEU A 365 -5.11 21.92 6.19
N TRP A 366 -5.80 21.25 7.11
CA TRP A 366 -6.03 21.77 8.45
C TRP A 366 -4.76 21.62 9.30
N ARG A 367 -4.08 22.73 9.62
CA ARG A 367 -2.89 22.73 10.49
C ARG A 367 -3.24 23.02 11.94
N SER A 368 -4.16 23.95 12.15
CA SER A 368 -4.70 24.33 13.46
C SER A 368 -6.09 24.97 13.30
N PRO A 369 -6.85 25.19 14.39
CA PRO A 369 -8.16 25.85 14.32
C PRO A 369 -8.15 27.22 13.62
N THR A 370 -7.00 27.92 13.60
CA THR A 370 -6.84 29.26 13.02
C THR A 370 -6.00 29.28 11.75
N GLU A 371 -5.43 28.14 11.33
CA GLU A 371 -4.51 28.07 10.19
C GLU A 371 -4.91 26.94 9.24
N ARG A 372 -5.26 27.33 8.02
CA ARG A 372 -5.55 26.43 6.91
C ARG A 372 -4.60 26.74 5.76
N TYR A 373 -4.06 25.68 5.16
CA TYR A 373 -3.13 25.79 4.04
C TYR A 373 -3.80 25.27 2.77
N ARG A 374 -4.01 26.15 1.80
CA ARG A 374 -4.70 25.88 0.53
C ARG A 374 -3.68 25.56 -0.56
N ILE A 375 -3.87 24.43 -1.22
CA ILE A 375 -3.04 23.97 -2.34
C ILE A 375 -3.91 23.87 -3.58
N ALA A 376 -3.47 24.52 -4.66
CA ALA A 376 -4.10 24.37 -5.96
C ALA A 376 -3.63 23.05 -6.60
N VAL A 377 -4.54 22.18 -6.99
CA VAL A 377 -4.24 20.88 -7.61
C VAL A 377 -4.66 20.91 -9.07
N GLU A 378 -3.72 20.63 -9.95
CA GLU A 378 -3.95 20.47 -11.39
C GLU A 378 -3.68 19.01 -11.78
N ALA A 379 -4.60 18.38 -12.49
CA ALA A 379 -4.47 17.04 -13.01
C ALA A 379 -4.20 17.07 -14.53
N LYS A 380 -3.30 16.20 -14.99
CA LYS A 380 -2.99 16.01 -16.41
C LYS A 380 -2.89 14.53 -16.74
N THR A 381 -3.63 14.12 -17.75
CA THR A 381 -3.61 12.77 -18.33
C THR A 381 -2.67 12.72 -19.51
N ASP A 382 -1.98 11.59 -19.70
CA ASP A 382 -1.20 11.34 -20.92
C ASP A 382 -1.24 9.85 -21.32
N GLY A 383 -1.57 9.58 -22.59
CA GLY A 383 -1.73 8.22 -23.11
C GLY A 383 -0.42 7.44 -23.27
N ALA A 384 0.72 8.12 -23.34
CA ALA A 384 2.05 7.51 -23.33
C ALA A 384 2.62 7.38 -21.91
N GLY A 385 1.91 7.86 -20.89
CA GLY A 385 2.29 7.82 -19.48
C GLY A 385 3.31 8.88 -19.04
N LEU A 386 3.58 9.90 -19.87
CA LEU A 386 4.57 10.93 -19.59
C LEU A 386 4.07 12.33 -20.01
N VAL A 387 3.84 13.20 -19.03
CA VAL A 387 3.49 14.61 -19.26
C VAL A 387 4.75 15.40 -19.58
N THR A 388 4.71 16.21 -20.64
CA THR A 388 5.84 17.01 -21.13
C THR A 388 5.67 18.50 -20.86
N ASP A 389 6.74 19.28 -20.98
CA ASP A 389 6.74 20.75 -20.85
C ASP A 389 5.76 21.44 -21.81
N GLN A 390 5.45 20.82 -22.95
CA GLN A 390 4.49 21.34 -23.92
C GLN A 390 3.03 21.22 -23.47
N ASP A 391 2.74 20.24 -22.60
CA ASP A 391 1.39 19.95 -22.11
C ASP A 391 0.99 20.88 -20.95
N VAL A 392 1.97 21.50 -20.30
CA VAL A 392 1.78 22.32 -19.10
C VAL A 392 2.20 23.75 -19.34
N ARG A 393 1.26 24.69 -19.16
CA ARG A 393 1.58 26.12 -19.17
C ARG A 393 1.75 26.63 -17.74
N PHE A 394 2.98 26.61 -17.22
CA PHE A 394 3.28 27.04 -15.84
C PHE A 394 2.77 28.43 -15.46
N ARG A 395 2.78 29.38 -16.40
CA ARG A 395 2.18 30.71 -16.20
C ARG A 395 0.71 30.64 -15.77
N ARG A 396 -0.08 29.71 -16.36
CA ARG A 396 -1.48 29.50 -16.00
C ARG A 396 -1.63 28.87 -14.62
N LEU A 397 -0.72 27.99 -14.21
CA LEU A 397 -0.68 27.44 -12.85
C LEU A 397 -0.46 28.55 -11.80
N GLY A 398 0.43 29.51 -12.09
CA GLY A 398 0.64 30.69 -11.26
C GLY A 398 -0.59 31.61 -11.16
N GLU A 399 -1.30 31.82 -12.27
CA GLU A 399 -2.56 32.56 -12.31
C GLU A 399 -3.65 31.85 -11.48
N HIS A 400 -3.75 30.52 -11.60
CA HIS A 400 -4.67 29.68 -10.82
C HIS A 400 -4.37 29.73 -9.31
N ARG A 401 -3.11 29.56 -8.91
CA ARG A 401 -2.67 29.67 -7.52
C ARG A 401 -3.10 31.00 -6.88
N THR A 402 -2.86 32.11 -7.58
CA THR A 402 -3.24 33.45 -7.12
C THR A 402 -4.75 33.60 -6.99
N ARG A 403 -5.51 33.13 -7.99
CA ARG A 403 -6.98 33.23 -8.00
C ARG A 403 -7.64 32.50 -6.84
N HIS A 404 -7.11 31.34 -6.47
CA HIS A 404 -7.66 30.51 -5.38
C HIS A 404 -7.03 30.81 -4.02
N THR A 405 -6.23 31.89 -3.91
CA THR A 405 -5.49 32.26 -2.70
C THR A 405 -4.67 31.10 -2.12
N ALA A 406 -4.22 30.20 -3.00
CA ALA A 406 -3.48 29.01 -2.63
C ALA A 406 -2.02 29.38 -2.38
N GLN A 407 -1.44 28.80 -1.33
CA GLN A 407 -0.04 29.03 -0.96
C GLN A 407 0.93 28.13 -1.77
N GLY A 408 0.41 27.10 -2.42
CA GLY A 408 1.19 26.21 -3.28
C GLY A 408 0.39 25.65 -4.46
N THR A 409 1.09 24.93 -5.34
CA THR A 409 0.49 24.23 -6.48
C THR A 409 1.10 22.86 -6.62
N VAL A 410 0.24 21.85 -6.81
CA VAL A 410 0.62 20.48 -7.14
C VAL A 410 0.13 20.16 -8.54
N LEU A 411 1.00 19.60 -9.36
CA LEU A 411 0.65 18.97 -10.63
C LEU A 411 0.64 17.46 -10.44
N VAL A 412 -0.49 16.83 -10.79
CA VAL A 412 -0.70 15.39 -10.71
C VAL A 412 -0.79 14.78 -12.11
N GLY A 413 -0.04 13.73 -12.38
CA GLY A 413 -0.02 13.07 -13.70
C GLY A 413 0.59 11.66 -13.69
N PRO A 414 0.53 10.89 -14.78
CA PRO A 414 1.04 9.51 -14.82
C PRO A 414 2.57 9.43 -14.63
N GLY A 415 3.29 10.44 -15.11
CA GLY A 415 4.74 10.59 -15.02
C GLY A 415 5.16 11.94 -15.62
N PHE A 416 6.41 12.34 -15.38
CA PHE A 416 6.91 13.67 -15.79
C PHE A 416 8.26 13.54 -16.49
N ASP A 417 8.43 14.24 -17.61
CA ASP A 417 9.71 14.28 -18.31
C ASP A 417 10.74 15.16 -17.58
N ALA A 418 12.03 14.96 -17.89
CA ALA A 418 13.12 15.64 -17.17
C ALA A 418 13.08 17.17 -17.33
N ARG A 419 12.58 17.67 -18.46
CA ARG A 419 12.50 19.12 -18.71
C ARG A 419 11.38 19.75 -17.90
N LEU A 420 10.20 19.13 -17.85
CA LEU A 420 9.10 19.58 -16.99
C LEU A 420 9.49 19.57 -15.51
N VAL A 421 10.27 18.58 -15.05
CA VAL A 421 10.79 18.55 -13.67
C VAL A 421 11.66 19.78 -13.36
N GLN A 422 12.51 20.20 -14.30
CA GLN A 422 13.34 21.40 -14.14
C GLN A 422 12.51 22.69 -14.18
N GLU A 423 11.48 22.76 -15.00
CA GLU A 423 10.63 23.95 -15.12
C GLU A 423 9.67 24.10 -13.93
N ALA A 424 9.09 23.00 -13.46
CA ALA A 424 8.34 22.94 -12.21
C ALA A 424 9.20 23.39 -11.02
N ALA A 425 10.50 23.09 -11.08
CA ALA A 425 11.44 23.53 -10.08
C ALA A 425 11.61 25.05 -10.03
N SER A 426 11.74 25.71 -11.18
CA SER A 426 11.82 27.17 -11.24
C SER A 426 10.53 27.85 -10.78
N GLU A 427 9.38 27.26 -11.07
CA GLU A 427 8.06 27.86 -10.84
C GLU A 427 7.44 27.49 -9.46
N LYS A 428 8.20 26.75 -8.64
CA LYS A 428 7.80 26.26 -7.31
C LYS A 428 6.49 25.45 -7.36
N VAL A 429 6.36 24.60 -8.37
CA VAL A 429 5.25 23.66 -8.51
C VAL A 429 5.71 22.30 -7.98
N ALA A 430 4.95 21.71 -7.07
CA ALA A 430 5.17 20.35 -6.61
C ALA A 430 4.67 19.36 -7.67
N LEU A 431 5.41 18.28 -7.87
CA LEU A 431 5.04 17.21 -8.80
C LEU A 431 4.66 15.99 -7.98
N LEU A 432 3.52 15.38 -8.32
CA LEU A 432 3.04 14.16 -7.68
C LEU A 432 2.56 13.21 -8.77
N THR A 433 3.17 12.05 -8.89
CA THR A 433 2.70 11.06 -9.86
C THR A 433 1.41 10.39 -9.36
N ALA A 434 0.58 9.92 -10.29
CA ALA A 434 -0.60 9.12 -9.98
C ALA A 434 -0.25 7.86 -9.16
N ARG A 435 0.95 7.31 -9.38
CA ARG A 435 1.48 6.20 -8.60
C ARG A 435 1.87 6.62 -7.19
N GLU A 436 2.59 7.71 -7.00
CA GLU A 436 2.93 8.22 -5.66
C GLU A 436 1.67 8.55 -4.84
N LEU A 437 0.64 9.13 -5.48
CA LEU A 437 -0.65 9.37 -4.84
C LEU A 437 -1.37 8.06 -4.47
N ALA A 438 -1.34 7.06 -5.35
CA ALA A 438 -1.90 5.73 -5.08
C ALA A 438 -1.16 4.98 -3.95
N ASP A 439 0.17 5.04 -3.94
CA ASP A 439 0.99 4.44 -2.88
C ASP A 439 0.72 5.14 -1.53
N ALA A 440 0.61 6.47 -1.54
CA ALA A 440 0.23 7.26 -0.37
C ALA A 440 -1.15 6.85 0.17
N LEU A 441 -2.15 6.65 -0.70
CA LEU A 441 -3.49 6.17 -0.31
C LEU A 441 -3.43 4.82 0.41
N VAL A 442 -2.76 3.84 -0.19
CA VAL A 442 -2.67 2.48 0.36
C VAL A 442 -1.93 2.47 1.68
N ARG A 443 -0.85 3.25 1.80
CA ARG A 443 -0.08 3.39 3.04
C ARG A 443 -0.88 4.12 4.12
N HIS A 444 -1.58 5.19 3.75
CA HIS A 444 -2.41 5.98 4.68
C HIS A 444 -3.55 5.14 5.28
N ALA A 445 -4.16 4.22 4.52
CA ALA A 445 -5.19 3.33 5.03
C ALA A 445 -4.72 2.40 6.18
N ARG A 446 -3.41 2.14 6.27
CA ARG A 446 -2.80 1.30 7.32
C ARG A 446 -2.20 2.15 8.45
N THR A 447 -1.57 3.25 8.06
CA THR A 447 -0.88 4.16 8.96
C THR A 447 -1.31 5.59 8.61
N PRO A 448 -2.48 6.03 9.11
CA PRO A 448 -2.99 7.37 8.85
C PRO A 448 -2.05 8.43 9.41
N LEU A 449 -1.83 9.48 8.64
CA LEU A 449 -1.12 10.68 9.05
C LEU A 449 -2.12 11.82 9.27
N ALA A 450 -1.82 12.74 10.18
CA ALA A 450 -2.64 13.94 10.33
C ALA A 450 -2.51 14.84 9.08
N PRO A 451 -3.52 15.68 8.77
CA PRO A 451 -3.44 16.60 7.63
C PRO A 451 -2.18 17.49 7.61
N ARG A 452 -1.71 17.93 8.78
CA ARG A 452 -0.44 18.67 8.92
C ARG A 452 0.80 17.87 8.53
N GLU A 453 0.78 16.56 8.72
CA GLU A 453 1.87 15.63 8.38
C GLU A 453 1.84 15.28 6.89
N LEU A 454 0.65 15.27 6.28
CA LEU A 454 0.45 15.10 4.84
C LEU A 454 0.85 16.32 4.01
N ALA A 455 1.09 17.47 4.63
CA ALA A 455 1.51 18.68 3.91
C ALA A 455 2.76 18.45 3.05
N ALA A 456 3.68 17.59 3.50
CA ALA A 456 4.89 17.23 2.76
C ALA A 456 4.62 16.44 1.46
N LEU A 457 3.43 15.87 1.28
CA LEU A 457 3.00 15.23 0.02
C LEU A 457 2.74 16.27 -1.09
N VAL A 458 2.32 17.47 -0.69
CA VAL A 458 1.86 18.52 -1.60
C VAL A 458 2.78 19.75 -1.60
N ILE A 459 3.81 19.75 -0.76
CA ILE A 459 4.85 20.76 -0.69
C ILE A 459 6.12 20.22 -1.32
N ARG A 460 6.69 20.99 -2.25
CA ARG A 460 7.88 20.60 -3.01
C ARG A 460 9.09 20.44 -2.09
N GLY A 461 9.88 19.39 -2.33
CA GLY A 461 11.18 19.17 -1.68
C GLY A 461 11.09 18.50 -0.31
N GLU A 462 9.90 18.09 0.11
CA GLU A 462 9.66 17.48 1.42
C GLU A 462 9.38 15.97 1.35
N ALA A 463 9.62 15.31 0.21
CA ALA A 463 9.39 13.86 0.06
C ALA A 463 10.16 13.04 1.12
N ASP A 464 11.42 13.39 1.39
CA ASP A 464 12.23 12.75 2.44
C ASP A 464 11.69 13.04 3.85
N ALA A 465 11.00 14.18 4.06
CA ALA A 465 10.36 14.49 5.34
C ALA A 465 9.06 13.68 5.51
N LEU A 466 8.30 13.50 4.44
CA LEU A 466 7.10 12.67 4.41
C LEU A 466 7.44 11.20 4.69
N GLU A 467 8.46 10.66 4.02
CA GLU A 467 8.92 9.28 4.23
C GLU A 467 9.37 9.06 5.68
N ARG A 468 10.12 10.00 6.26
CA ARG A 468 10.53 9.94 7.68
C ARG A 468 9.32 9.97 8.61
N THR A 469 8.33 10.83 8.33
CA THR A 469 7.11 10.94 9.13
C THR A 469 6.31 9.64 9.10
N TRP A 470 6.14 9.03 7.93
CA TRP A 470 5.46 7.74 7.81
C TRP A 470 6.22 6.61 8.51
N ARG A 471 7.55 6.50 8.31
CA ARG A 471 8.36 5.51 9.02
C ARG A 471 8.27 5.65 10.53
N ALA A 472 8.25 6.89 11.03
CA ALA A 472 8.07 7.14 12.45
C ALA A 472 6.66 6.70 12.94
N ALA A 473 5.62 6.90 12.14
CA ALA A 473 4.26 6.45 12.46
C ALA A 473 4.14 4.91 12.43
N GLU A 474 4.73 4.25 11.42
CA GLU A 474 4.80 2.80 11.30
C GLU A 474 5.59 2.19 12.48
N ARG A 475 6.73 2.81 12.83
CA ARG A 475 7.53 2.40 13.98
C ARG A 475 6.73 2.48 15.28
N ARG A 476 5.96 3.55 15.51
CA ARG A 476 5.09 3.65 16.70
C ARG A 476 4.06 2.52 16.76
N GLN A 477 3.45 2.15 15.64
CA GLN A 477 2.50 1.03 15.57
C GLN A 477 3.19 -0.32 15.87
N GLU A 478 4.38 -0.54 15.29
CA GLU A 478 5.19 -1.73 15.53
C GLU A 478 5.59 -1.85 17.01
N THR A 479 6.10 -0.76 17.61
CA THR A 479 6.46 -0.68 19.02
C THR A 479 5.29 -1.08 19.92
N LEU A 480 4.09 -0.54 19.66
CA LEU A 480 2.91 -0.88 20.45
C LEU A 480 2.61 -2.39 20.39
N GLY A 481 2.64 -2.98 19.20
CA GLY A 481 2.42 -4.42 19.01
C GLY A 481 3.45 -5.28 19.73
N LEU A 482 4.73 -4.90 19.66
CA LEU A 482 5.83 -5.60 20.31
C LEU A 482 5.76 -5.52 21.84
N VAL A 483 5.46 -4.33 22.39
CA VAL A 483 5.29 -4.13 23.83
C VAL A 483 4.14 -4.98 24.35
N VAL A 484 2.98 -4.94 23.69
CA VAL A 484 1.82 -5.77 24.06
C VAL A 484 2.17 -7.26 23.98
N HIS A 485 2.83 -7.71 22.91
CA HIS A 485 3.23 -9.11 22.77
C HIS A 485 4.20 -9.56 23.86
N THR A 486 5.20 -8.73 24.18
CA THR A 486 6.23 -9.03 25.19
C THR A 486 5.61 -9.11 26.58
N LEU A 487 4.77 -8.15 26.95
CA LEU A 487 4.04 -8.18 28.22
C LEU A 487 3.04 -9.34 28.29
N TRP A 488 2.35 -9.65 27.19
CA TRP A 488 1.43 -10.81 27.10
C TRP A 488 2.16 -12.13 27.33
N LYS A 489 3.32 -12.30 26.70
CA LYS A 489 4.16 -13.47 26.88
C LYS A 489 4.60 -13.59 28.35
N SER A 490 5.11 -12.50 28.93
CA SER A 490 5.58 -12.46 30.32
C SER A 490 4.46 -12.75 31.33
N GLY A 491 3.31 -12.09 31.20
CA GLY A 491 2.15 -12.26 32.07
C GLY A 491 1.49 -13.64 31.99
N ASN A 492 1.79 -14.43 30.95
CA ASN A 492 1.29 -15.80 30.79
C ASN A 492 2.38 -16.87 30.91
N ASP A 493 3.63 -16.48 31.21
CA ASP A 493 4.71 -17.43 31.47
C ASP A 493 4.66 -17.86 32.94
N PRO A 494 4.46 -19.16 33.25
CA PRO A 494 4.34 -19.63 34.63
C PRO A 494 5.60 -19.40 35.49
N VAL A 495 6.78 -19.30 34.87
CA VAL A 495 8.03 -19.03 35.57
C VAL A 495 8.13 -17.54 35.88
N GLU A 496 7.88 -16.68 34.91
CA GLU A 496 7.92 -15.22 35.12
C GLU A 496 6.83 -14.76 36.10
N VAL A 497 5.61 -15.31 36.01
CA VAL A 497 4.54 -15.03 36.98
C VAL A 497 4.94 -15.40 38.41
N ARG A 498 5.67 -16.50 38.61
CA ARG A 498 6.14 -16.91 39.96
C ARG A 498 7.22 -16.01 40.53
N HIS A 499 8.09 -15.46 39.68
CA HIS A 499 9.28 -14.72 40.13
C HIS A 499 9.15 -13.20 40.06
N THR A 500 8.40 -12.67 39.10
CA THR A 500 8.24 -11.23 38.85
C THR A 500 6.78 -10.80 38.73
N THR A 501 5.82 -11.68 39.04
CA THR A 501 4.39 -11.47 38.80
C THR A 501 4.05 -11.15 37.34
N GLY A 502 4.93 -11.52 36.40
CA GLY A 502 4.81 -11.16 34.97
C GLY A 502 5.05 -9.67 34.70
N ALA A 503 5.66 -8.95 35.65
CA ALA A 503 5.97 -7.54 35.51
C ALA A 503 7.29 -7.35 34.78
N LEU A 504 7.30 -6.47 33.77
CA LEU A 504 8.50 -6.08 33.03
C LEU A 504 8.78 -4.59 33.16
N GLY A 505 10.04 -4.24 33.40
CA GLY A 505 10.53 -2.87 33.25
C GLY A 505 10.85 -2.53 31.79
N ILE A 506 11.06 -1.24 31.51
CA ILE A 506 11.50 -0.75 30.18
C ILE A 506 12.78 -1.49 29.72
N ASN A 507 13.73 -1.68 30.64
CA ASN A 507 14.98 -2.38 30.35
C ASN A 507 14.78 -3.86 30.03
N ASP A 508 13.78 -4.51 30.62
CA ASP A 508 13.49 -5.93 30.37
C ASP A 508 12.83 -6.11 29.00
N ILE A 509 11.88 -5.23 28.66
CA ILE A 509 11.27 -5.16 27.33
C ILE A 509 12.34 -4.89 26.27
N TRP A 510 13.26 -3.96 26.52
CA TRP A 510 14.41 -3.72 25.63
C TRP A 510 15.27 -4.98 25.45
N ARG A 511 15.59 -5.69 26.53
CA ARG A 511 16.40 -6.92 26.50
C ARG A 511 15.74 -8.06 25.73
N GLU A 512 14.43 -8.18 25.81
CA GLU A 512 13.67 -9.21 25.10
C GLU A 512 13.53 -8.85 23.62
N THR A 513 13.20 -7.59 23.31
CA THR A 513 12.98 -7.15 21.92
C THR A 513 14.26 -7.03 21.10
N ARG A 514 15.39 -6.65 21.70
CA ARG A 514 16.69 -6.54 20.99
C ARG A 514 17.19 -7.88 20.41
N LYS A 515 16.75 -9.01 20.96
CA LYS A 515 17.15 -10.35 20.48
C LYS A 515 16.46 -10.71 19.16
N THR A 516 15.33 -10.05 18.88
CA THR A 516 14.43 -10.39 17.78
C THR A 516 14.43 -9.32 16.68
N LEU A 517 14.80 -8.07 17.01
CA LEU A 517 14.75 -6.94 16.08
C LEU A 517 16.15 -6.55 15.58
N GLY A 518 16.25 -6.21 14.29
CA GLY A 518 17.45 -5.58 13.71
C GLY A 518 17.71 -4.16 14.25
N THR A 519 16.68 -3.50 14.79
CA THR A 519 16.79 -2.23 15.52
C THR A 519 15.98 -2.34 16.82
N PRO A 520 16.65 -2.39 17.99
CA PRO A 520 15.97 -2.47 19.29
C PRO A 520 14.99 -1.31 19.51
N LEU A 521 13.95 -1.54 20.30
CA LEU A 521 13.06 -0.46 20.76
C LEU A 521 13.85 0.51 21.62
N ASP A 522 13.70 1.81 21.45
CA ASP A 522 14.33 2.77 22.36
C ASP A 522 13.54 2.86 23.69
N PRO A 523 14.19 3.19 24.85
CA PRO A 523 13.49 3.40 26.11
C PRO A 523 12.35 4.43 26.04
N ASP A 524 12.51 5.50 25.26
CA ASP A 524 11.49 6.54 25.12
C ASP A 524 10.28 6.02 24.31
N GLU A 525 10.54 5.23 23.25
CA GLU A 525 9.49 4.56 22.46
C GLU A 525 8.68 3.59 23.33
N THR A 526 9.39 2.80 24.14
CA THR A 526 8.79 1.83 25.06
C THR A 526 7.97 2.54 26.14
N GLY A 527 8.51 3.61 26.73
CA GLY A 527 7.82 4.41 27.72
C GLY A 527 6.54 5.05 27.18
N ALA A 528 6.57 5.59 25.96
CA ALA A 528 5.39 6.16 25.32
C ALA A 528 4.29 5.12 25.05
N ALA A 529 4.67 3.92 24.61
CA ALA A 529 3.73 2.82 24.40
C ALA A 529 3.09 2.35 25.72
N LEU A 530 3.89 2.20 26.79
CA LEU A 530 3.40 1.83 28.12
C LEU A 530 2.44 2.89 28.67
N ALA A 531 2.81 4.17 28.61
CA ALA A 531 1.97 5.27 29.07
C ALA A 531 0.61 5.31 28.33
N PHE A 532 0.60 4.99 27.02
CA PHE A 532 -0.65 4.87 26.25
C PHE A 532 -1.51 3.69 26.71
N LEU A 533 -0.90 2.52 26.93
CA LEU A 533 -1.61 1.31 27.38
C LEU A 533 -2.14 1.41 28.81
N GLU A 534 -1.48 2.18 29.68
CA GLU A 534 -1.89 2.48 31.05
C GLU A 534 -3.08 3.45 31.13
N THR A 535 -3.44 4.12 30.02
CA THR A 535 -4.53 5.09 30.05
C THR A 535 -5.84 4.45 30.53
N PRO A 536 -6.70 5.16 31.28
CA PRO A 536 -7.99 4.63 31.72
C PRO A 536 -8.91 4.20 30.57
N PHE A 537 -8.72 4.77 29.38
CA PHE A 537 -9.48 4.40 28.18
C PHE A 537 -9.17 2.98 27.70
N LEU A 538 -7.89 2.56 27.77
CA LEU A 538 -7.45 1.24 27.34
C LEU A 538 -7.31 0.23 28.47
N SER A 539 -6.78 0.67 29.62
CA SER A 539 -6.44 -0.14 30.80
C SER A 539 -5.86 -1.51 30.41
N GLY A 540 -4.95 -1.53 29.45
CA GLY A 540 -4.34 -2.76 28.95
C GLY A 540 -3.13 -3.19 29.78
N VAL A 541 -2.55 -2.24 30.49
CA VAL A 541 -1.36 -2.40 31.33
C VAL A 541 -1.59 -1.69 32.65
N GLU A 542 -1.08 -2.26 33.73
CA GLU A 542 -1.04 -1.65 35.05
C GLU A 542 0.39 -1.60 35.56
N ARG A 543 0.72 -0.50 36.25
CA ARG A 543 2.01 -0.34 36.88
C ARG A 543 2.01 -1.07 38.22
N GLN A 544 2.83 -2.12 38.32
CA GLN A 544 2.96 -2.92 39.54
C GLN A 544 4.42 -2.88 40.00
N GLY A 545 4.66 -2.21 41.14
CA GLY A 545 6.01 -1.96 41.63
C GLY A 545 6.84 -1.13 40.65
N GLY A 546 8.05 -1.59 40.32
CA GLY A 546 8.95 -0.95 39.35
C GLY A 546 8.72 -1.34 37.89
N GLY A 547 7.74 -2.21 37.61
CA GLY A 547 7.45 -2.77 36.29
C GLY A 547 6.00 -2.59 35.86
N HIS A 548 5.68 -3.16 34.72
CA HIS A 548 4.40 -3.06 34.04
C HIS A 548 3.87 -4.47 33.80
N VAL A 549 2.59 -4.69 34.13
CA VAL A 549 1.91 -5.99 33.97
C VAL A 549 0.76 -5.80 33.00
N ILE A 550 0.60 -6.75 32.08
CA ILE A 550 -0.57 -6.78 31.20
C ILE A 550 -1.80 -7.24 31.98
N THR A 551 -2.89 -6.49 31.89
CA THR A 551 -4.13 -6.76 32.64
C THR A 551 -5.27 -7.26 31.75
N ALA A 552 -5.08 -7.23 30.43
CA ALA A 552 -6.07 -7.64 29.44
C ALA A 552 -5.42 -8.38 28.26
N PRO A 553 -6.09 -9.38 27.67
CA PRO A 553 -5.61 -10.02 26.46
C PRO A 553 -5.52 -9.02 25.30
N PRO A 554 -4.57 -9.20 24.35
CA PRO A 554 -4.42 -8.32 23.19
C PRO A 554 -5.71 -8.11 22.41
N SER A 555 -6.56 -9.15 22.33
CA SER A 555 -7.88 -9.08 21.69
C SER A 555 -8.83 -8.08 22.37
N LEU A 556 -8.81 -7.99 23.72
CA LEU A 556 -9.64 -7.04 24.47
C LEU A 556 -9.10 -5.61 24.36
N ILE A 557 -7.77 -5.43 24.40
CA ILE A 557 -7.14 -4.11 24.16
C ILE A 557 -7.54 -3.59 22.78
N ALA A 558 -7.47 -4.44 21.75
CA ALA A 558 -7.91 -4.09 20.40
C ALA A 558 -9.42 -3.79 20.33
N ALA A 559 -10.27 -4.54 21.05
CA ALA A 559 -11.70 -4.26 21.11
C ALA A 559 -12.00 -2.89 21.73
N ARG A 560 -11.28 -2.49 22.79
CA ARG A 560 -11.42 -1.17 23.41
C ARG A 560 -10.99 -0.04 22.47
N LEU A 561 -9.89 -0.23 21.72
CA LEU A 561 -9.47 0.73 20.69
C LEU A 561 -10.55 0.92 19.60
N ARG A 562 -11.16 -0.17 19.13
CA ARG A 562 -12.26 -0.08 18.15
C ARG A 562 -13.48 0.64 18.71
N ALA A 563 -13.84 0.36 19.98
CA ALA A 563 -14.94 1.06 20.63
C ALA A 563 -14.69 2.58 20.76
N LEU A 564 -13.45 2.99 21.07
CA LEU A 564 -13.06 4.40 21.08
C LEU A 564 -13.15 5.03 19.69
N ALA A 565 -12.71 4.31 18.64
CA ALA A 565 -12.85 4.77 17.27
C ALA A 565 -14.32 5.02 16.90
N THR A 566 -15.21 4.05 17.18
CA THR A 566 -16.66 4.20 16.93
C THR A 566 -17.27 5.37 17.69
N ALA A 567 -16.83 5.64 18.93
CA ALA A 567 -17.31 6.78 19.71
C ALA A 567 -16.87 8.12 19.10
N ILE A 568 -15.64 8.20 18.56
CA ILE A 568 -15.14 9.39 17.87
C ILE A 568 -15.89 9.62 16.55
N GLU A 569 -16.10 8.56 15.77
CA GLU A 569 -16.85 8.61 14.51
C GLU A 569 -18.27 9.13 14.74
N SER A 570 -18.96 8.59 15.75
CA SER A 570 -20.33 9.00 16.11
C SER A 570 -20.41 10.49 16.54
N ALA A 571 -19.37 11.01 17.21
CA ALA A 571 -19.32 12.41 17.62
C ALA A 571 -18.99 13.37 16.47
N GLY A 572 -18.35 12.88 15.40
CA GLY A 572 -17.99 13.67 14.22
C GLY A 572 -19.15 13.93 13.26
N GLU A 573 -20.19 13.07 13.27
CA GLU A 573 -21.38 13.22 12.43
C GLU A 573 -22.36 14.30 12.93
N GLU A 574 -22.28 14.68 14.22
CA GLU A 574 -23.04 15.80 14.82
C GLU A 574 -22.32 17.15 14.67
N GLY A 575 -21.95 17.54 13.44
CA GLY A 575 -21.44 18.88 13.13
C GLY A 575 -22.52 19.97 13.22
N PRO A 576 -22.15 21.26 13.43
CA PRO A 576 -23.11 22.34 13.70
C PRO A 576 -24.13 22.51 12.55
N PRO A 577 -25.37 22.96 12.83
CA PRO A 577 -26.40 23.08 11.81
C PRO A 577 -25.92 24.02 10.70
N GLY A 578 -25.61 23.44 9.54
CA GLY A 578 -25.32 24.21 8.33
C GLY A 578 -26.56 25.00 7.93
N ASP A 579 -26.35 26.26 7.56
CA ASP A 579 -27.35 27.12 6.92
C ASP A 579 -27.84 26.47 5.61
N HIS A 580 -28.82 25.59 5.74
CA HIS A 580 -29.65 25.11 4.65
C HIS A 580 -31.09 25.47 4.98
N CYS A 581 -31.44 26.75 4.75
CA CYS A 581 -32.82 27.11 4.48
C CYS A 581 -33.13 26.64 3.04
N PRO A 582 -34.11 25.74 2.83
CA PRO A 582 -34.64 25.51 1.50
C PRO A 582 -35.58 26.66 1.15
N GLU A 583 -35.18 27.50 0.20
CA GLU A 583 -36.08 28.39 -0.52
C GLU A 583 -37.13 27.56 -1.27
N GLY A 584 -38.38 27.62 -0.82
CA GLY A 584 -39.53 26.98 -1.46
C GLY A 584 -40.82 27.65 -1.02
N ALA A 585 -41.32 28.53 -1.89
CA ALA A 585 -42.40 29.48 -1.66
C ALA A 585 -43.74 28.89 -1.20
N LEU A 586 -44.38 29.56 -0.23
CA LEU A 586 -45.83 29.74 -0.18
C LEU A 586 -46.17 31.14 0.38
N ALA A 587 -46.97 31.89 -0.37
CA ALA A 587 -47.31 33.29 -0.15
C ALA A 587 -48.33 33.51 0.99
N PRO A 588 -48.36 34.71 1.62
CA PRO A 588 -49.20 35.02 2.79
C PRO A 588 -50.49 35.80 2.44
N PRO A 589 -51.48 35.89 3.34
CA PRO A 589 -52.48 36.95 3.30
C PRO A 589 -52.21 38.06 4.33
N GLU A 590 -52.03 39.26 3.76
CA GLU A 590 -52.54 40.60 4.09
C GLU A 590 -52.56 41.20 5.51
N ARG A 591 -52.16 42.50 5.54
CA ARG A 591 -51.99 43.44 6.65
C ARG A 591 -53.31 44.20 7.00
N PRO A 592 -53.29 45.03 8.06
CA PRO A 592 -53.19 46.48 7.80
C PRO A 592 -52.23 47.25 8.74
N GLY A 593 -51.63 48.35 8.23
CA GLY A 593 -50.71 49.28 8.95
C GLY A 593 -51.41 50.39 9.76
N PRO A 594 -50.82 51.59 10.05
CA PRO A 594 -49.49 52.14 9.68
C PRO A 594 -48.65 52.86 10.82
N VAL A 595 -47.29 52.81 10.71
CA VAL A 595 -46.21 53.88 10.76
C VAL A 595 -46.08 54.87 11.98
N PRO A 596 -44.92 55.55 12.30
CA PRO A 596 -43.44 55.27 12.29
C PRO A 596 -42.77 55.44 13.71
N SER A 597 -41.53 55.05 14.05
CA SER A 597 -40.22 55.68 13.75
C SER A 597 -39.16 55.09 14.71
N GLY A 598 -37.88 55.03 14.31
CA GLY A 598 -36.76 55.32 15.24
C GLY A 598 -36.01 54.15 15.92
N GLN A 599 -34.91 53.74 15.28
CA GLN A 599 -33.57 53.46 15.83
C GLN A 599 -33.34 52.59 17.09
N THR A 600 -32.34 51.70 16.93
CA THR A 600 -31.32 51.24 17.90
C THR A 600 -31.66 50.18 18.95
N SER A 601 -31.33 48.93 18.60
CA SER A 601 -30.40 47.98 19.27
C SER A 601 -30.61 47.49 20.73
N VAL A 602 -30.23 46.21 20.90
CA VAL A 602 -29.96 45.35 22.10
C VAL A 602 -31.17 44.53 22.70
N PRO A 603 -30.97 43.44 23.50
CA PRO A 603 -31.00 42.02 23.08
C PRO A 603 -31.98 41.09 23.88
N HIS A 604 -32.14 39.82 23.47
CA HIS A 604 -32.66 38.71 24.29
C HIS A 604 -31.47 37.90 24.84
N GLN A 605 -31.15 37.96 26.15
CA GLN A 605 -31.66 37.14 27.27
C GLN A 605 -31.38 35.63 27.19
N GLN A 606 -30.34 35.22 27.93
CA GLN A 606 -30.11 33.87 28.44
C GLN A 606 -30.45 33.84 29.95
N GLN A 607 -31.20 32.83 30.38
CA GLN A 607 -31.32 32.36 31.78
C GLN A 607 -30.53 31.04 31.91
N ALA A 608 -30.04 30.55 33.05
CA ALA A 608 -29.60 31.11 34.32
C ALA A 608 -28.93 29.94 35.07
N SER A 609 -27.66 30.09 35.45
CA SER A 609 -26.97 29.35 36.52
C SER A 609 -25.76 30.20 36.91
N GLY A 610 -25.86 30.94 38.03
CA GLY A 610 -24.76 31.62 38.73
C GLY A 610 -23.86 32.57 37.93
N ASN A 611 -24.41 33.54 37.19
CA ASN A 611 -23.65 34.37 36.26
C ASN A 611 -22.85 35.48 37.00
N ILE A 612 -21.67 35.15 37.55
CA ILE A 612 -20.71 36.18 37.99
C ILE A 612 -20.35 37.01 36.77
N GLN A 613 -20.83 38.25 36.75
CA GLN A 613 -20.57 39.19 35.66
C GLN A 613 -19.05 39.39 35.54
N ALA A 614 -18.47 38.93 34.43
CA ALA A 614 -17.04 39.05 34.17
C ALA A 614 -16.56 40.52 34.21
N SER A 615 -17.45 41.49 33.98
CA SER A 615 -17.18 42.93 34.18
C SER A 615 -16.89 43.28 35.64
N ALA A 616 -17.60 42.69 36.61
CA ALA A 616 -17.41 42.93 38.04
C ALA A 616 -16.05 42.41 38.53
N VAL A 617 -15.64 41.22 38.06
CA VAL A 617 -14.32 40.63 38.36
C VAL A 617 -13.20 41.50 37.77
N ARG A 618 -13.35 41.98 36.53
CA ARG A 618 -12.38 42.88 35.89
C ARG A 618 -12.25 44.22 36.61
N ALA A 619 -13.38 44.83 36.99
CA ALA A 619 -13.39 46.10 37.71
C ALA A 619 -12.69 45.97 39.08
N TRP A 620 -12.99 44.89 39.81
CA TRP A 620 -12.33 44.58 41.09
C TRP A 620 -10.82 44.36 40.92
N ALA A 621 -10.39 43.62 39.89
CA ALA A 621 -8.98 43.35 39.65
C ALA A 621 -8.21 44.63 39.26
N LYS A 622 -8.82 45.49 38.42
CA LYS A 622 -8.25 46.79 38.03
C LYS A 622 -8.11 47.74 39.22
N ALA A 623 -9.10 47.77 40.12
CA ALA A 623 -9.06 48.57 41.35
C ALA A 623 -7.95 48.11 42.33
N ARG A 624 -7.54 46.83 42.26
CA ARG A 624 -6.42 46.27 43.02
C ARG A 624 -5.08 46.29 42.28
N GLY A 625 -5.01 46.98 41.14
CA GLY A 625 -3.78 47.12 40.34
C GLY A 625 -3.32 45.83 39.65
N ARG A 626 -4.20 44.83 39.51
CA ARG A 626 -3.88 43.56 38.82
C ARG A 626 -4.11 43.69 37.32
N ALA A 627 -3.15 43.20 36.53
CA ALA A 627 -3.25 43.17 35.08
C ALA A 627 -4.30 42.13 34.62
N VAL A 628 -5.33 42.57 33.91
CA VAL A 628 -6.41 41.71 33.39
C VAL A 628 -6.83 42.18 32.00
N ASN A 629 -6.97 41.24 31.07
CA ASN A 629 -7.40 41.53 29.70
C ASN A 629 -8.84 42.05 29.65
N GLU A 630 -9.06 43.10 28.83
CA GLU A 630 -10.35 43.80 28.73
C GLU A 630 -11.43 42.97 28.00
N ARG A 631 -11.04 41.98 27.20
CA ARG A 631 -11.92 41.05 26.48
C ARG A 631 -11.38 39.61 26.55
N GLY A 632 -12.27 38.62 26.54
CA GLY A 632 -11.92 37.19 26.61
C GLY A 632 -12.15 36.51 27.96
N ARG A 633 -11.92 35.19 28.04
CA ARG A 633 -12.18 34.36 29.24
C ARG A 633 -11.26 34.79 30.40
N LEU A 634 -11.82 34.95 31.60
CA LEU A 634 -11.03 35.31 32.78
C LEU A 634 -10.24 34.10 33.29
N PRO A 635 -9.00 34.29 33.79
CA PRO A 635 -8.27 33.22 34.46
C PRO A 635 -9.07 32.72 35.66
N GLU A 636 -9.20 31.41 35.81
CA GLU A 636 -10.01 30.79 36.86
C GLU A 636 -9.55 31.21 38.27
N ARG A 637 -8.22 31.28 38.48
CA ARG A 637 -7.60 31.80 39.71
C ARG A 637 -8.07 33.22 40.07
N LEU A 638 -8.31 34.09 39.08
CA LEU A 638 -8.77 35.45 39.31
C LEU A 638 -10.25 35.50 39.75
N VAL A 639 -11.06 34.58 39.23
CA VAL A 639 -12.47 34.44 39.61
C VAL A 639 -12.58 33.90 41.04
N THR A 640 -11.75 32.91 41.40
CA THR A 640 -11.66 32.39 42.78
C THR A 640 -11.21 33.46 43.78
N ASP A 641 -10.16 34.24 43.45
CA ASP A 641 -9.69 35.34 44.29
C ASP A 641 -10.76 36.42 44.50
N TYR A 642 -11.57 36.69 43.47
CA TYR A 642 -12.69 37.63 43.55
C TYR A 642 -13.81 37.13 44.48
N LEU A 643 -14.12 35.82 44.42
CA LEU A 643 -15.13 35.20 45.27
C LEU A 643 -14.72 35.20 46.75
N ARG A 644 -13.45 34.86 47.04
CA ARG A 644 -12.89 34.98 48.40
C ARG A 644 -12.95 36.40 48.94
N ALA A 645 -12.63 37.40 48.11
CA ALA A 645 -12.62 38.79 48.54
C ALA A 645 -14.02 39.38 48.77
N ARG A 646 -15.08 38.63 48.47
CA ARG A 646 -16.49 39.00 48.63
C ARG A 646 -17.23 38.09 49.62
N ASP A 647 -16.53 37.14 50.26
CA ASP A 647 -17.10 36.09 51.13
C ASP A 647 -18.26 35.31 50.45
N LEU A 648 -18.07 34.94 49.18
CA LEU A 648 -19.05 34.22 48.36
C LEU A 648 -18.58 32.79 47.98
N GLU A 649 -17.64 32.21 48.74
CA GLU A 649 -17.21 30.79 48.56
C GLU A 649 -18.24 29.79 49.05
#